data_AF-A0A371BRX6-F1
#
_entry.id   AF-A0A371BRX6-F1
#
_cell.length_a   1.000
_cell.length_b   1.000
_cell.length_c   1.000
_cell.angle_alpha   90.00
_cell.angle_beta   90.00
_cell.angle_gamma   90.00
#
_symmetry.space_group_name_H-M   'P 1'
#
loop_
_entity.id
_entity.type
_entity.pdbx_description
1 polymer ?
#
loop_
_entity_poly.entity_id
_entity_poly.type
_entity_poly.pdbx_seq_one_letter_code
_entity_poly.pdbx_strand_id
1 'polypeptide(L)'
;MVAIIAVIQNGTEVSRSSWADVAADYFQEAVRLISGDVVDAGVEFFADDEVNRLLATLDNDVACIIFATNSLTSDRVNRAVADHLEKLHAYIDRGGGVIVLHQWLDSLSSVLPHDLCPAMATRTSPAPDPTPVYPPQVNDMDDIVLHYPIEVAFDGLRDGGFEFGPSWLFFKALVRPTLPDLFKLVLVRNDTEALLVRTNDHVPQRVVVCTPLLDWQGNTAMLANLIRWAAFGSPIRLLRVGENPAPRKLLHWWLGLDRSSAVSSAPAQSGELSRAERWLLTNPQSEVELFVIPPENLALLKDRPEVLCFLERGGTMLTTDVATELPATKITAYVGRYTKRELARGLYARMRSVGGWDTVDSAHRLRNIAAVLTLLWVDEFNRTPGAVSPGEISGVVDEILERLAIPRHQEDLSSSIALAQVVALLDSSERSNLNLIDAMLERRLAQQFDVRLQILAVRIGWSRNADQDYLQDVRAALVDAVPALSRVAPVVRVLDSIALLHQLGLLHADRGCVKGLAELIADQLERFPPQPEVGWASVEATADVVRGVLAILDLLGQDYPEVAERLAEHAVAGAQVVLRELGRGKSTPDARDVGRRARLTHALLLAVDYFPVGVQRLTTLQWPDSSAVTAGAPSTQGALIDHLVAENKRLRDLEQQLSQARLAAIVGRGGVTWLPALLIVVLGIAVAVEVGSDSVLSLLGNVSLLVGTLLTLLGFLFDELNKKHLLAASGQSLLNLLKKAVELLGSLGKLKGR
;
A
#
# COMPACT_ATOMS: atom_id res chain seq x y z
N MET A 1 -4.02 -18.03 14.09
CA MET A 1 -4.75 -17.25 15.11
C MET A 1 -6.15 -17.05 14.57
N VAL A 2 -7.09 -17.81 15.14
CA VAL A 2 -8.50 -17.82 14.76
C VAL A 2 -9.09 -16.44 15.05
N ALA A 3 -9.77 -15.83 14.09
CA ALA A 3 -10.53 -14.61 14.31
C ALA A 3 -11.82 -14.96 15.07
N ILE A 4 -12.06 -14.35 16.24
CA ILE A 4 -13.25 -14.63 17.05
C ILE A 4 -14.40 -13.72 16.61
N ILE A 5 -15.53 -14.33 16.28
CA ILE A 5 -16.83 -13.66 16.08
C ILE A 5 -17.63 -13.86 17.37
N ALA A 6 -17.72 -12.81 18.18
CA ALA A 6 -18.36 -12.86 19.49
C ALA A 6 -19.86 -12.55 19.36
N VAL A 7 -20.72 -13.53 19.66
CA VAL A 7 -22.18 -13.39 19.60
C VAL A 7 -22.72 -13.23 21.02
N ILE A 8 -23.21 -12.03 21.33
CA ILE A 8 -23.84 -11.71 22.61
C ILE A 8 -25.33 -12.03 22.53
N GLN A 9 -25.81 -12.87 23.44
CA GLN A 9 -27.19 -13.36 23.48
C GLN A 9 -27.85 -13.05 24.81
N ASN A 10 -29.19 -12.98 24.81
CA ASN A 10 -29.99 -12.99 26.03
C ASN A 10 -30.19 -14.42 26.53
N GLY A 11 -29.50 -14.82 27.58
CA GLY A 11 -29.57 -16.18 28.14
C GLY A 11 -30.97 -16.58 28.62
N THR A 12 -31.82 -15.61 28.97
CA THR A 12 -33.21 -15.86 29.36
C THR A 12 -34.10 -16.18 28.15
N GLU A 13 -33.79 -15.63 26.98
CA GLU A 13 -34.53 -15.85 25.74
C GLU A 13 -34.13 -17.18 25.08
N VAL A 14 -32.82 -17.47 25.08
CA VAL A 14 -32.26 -18.74 24.59
C VAL A 14 -32.80 -19.94 25.37
N SER A 15 -33.03 -19.81 26.68
CA SER A 15 -33.58 -20.88 27.52
C SER A 15 -35.10 -21.10 27.37
N ARG A 16 -35.82 -20.16 26.77
CA ARG A 16 -37.31 -20.17 26.72
C ARG A 16 -37.89 -20.56 25.37
N SER A 17 -37.12 -20.53 24.28
CA SER A 17 -37.66 -20.91 22.98
C SER A 17 -36.71 -21.83 22.21
N SER A 18 -37.25 -22.94 21.72
CA SER A 18 -36.61 -23.81 20.73
C SER A 18 -36.51 -23.17 19.33
N TRP A 19 -37.03 -21.94 19.20
CA TRP A 19 -37.18 -21.15 17.98
C TRP A 19 -36.55 -19.76 18.13
N ALA A 20 -35.71 -19.53 19.15
CA ALA A 20 -34.97 -18.29 19.24
C ALA A 20 -34.21 -18.13 17.93
N ASP A 21 -34.34 -16.99 17.26
CA ASP A 21 -33.69 -16.65 15.97
C ASP A 21 -32.14 -16.63 16.06
N VAL A 22 -31.59 -17.22 17.11
CA VAL A 22 -30.19 -17.24 17.51
C VAL A 22 -29.72 -18.66 17.83
N ALA A 23 -30.26 -19.68 17.16
CA ALA A 23 -29.70 -21.03 17.30
C ALA A 23 -28.23 -21.01 16.83
N ALA A 24 -27.35 -21.59 17.65
CA ALA A 24 -25.91 -21.56 17.44
C ALA A 24 -25.51 -22.08 16.05
N ASP A 25 -26.24 -23.07 15.55
CA ASP A 25 -26.03 -23.71 14.25
C ASP A 25 -26.03 -22.72 13.07
N TYR A 26 -26.85 -21.66 13.10
CA TYR A 26 -26.93 -20.70 11.98
C TYR A 26 -25.75 -19.73 11.94
N PHE A 27 -25.27 -19.29 13.10
CA PHE A 27 -24.07 -18.46 13.18
C PHE A 27 -22.83 -19.29 12.86
N GLN A 28 -22.77 -20.54 13.33
CA GLN A 28 -21.71 -21.48 12.98
C GLN A 28 -21.71 -21.77 11.47
N GLU A 29 -22.88 -21.98 10.86
CA GLU A 29 -23.01 -22.17 9.42
C GLU A 29 -22.62 -20.92 8.64
N ALA A 30 -23.08 -19.73 9.06
CA ALA A 30 -22.69 -18.46 8.44
C ALA A 30 -21.17 -18.24 8.50
N VAL A 31 -20.54 -18.56 9.63
CA VAL A 31 -19.08 -18.50 9.76
C VAL A 31 -18.40 -19.60 8.94
N ARG A 32 -18.95 -20.81 8.87
CA ARG A 32 -18.42 -21.89 8.00
C ARG A 32 -18.43 -21.48 6.53
N LEU A 33 -19.47 -20.78 6.09
CA LEU A 33 -19.62 -20.30 4.72
C LEU A 33 -18.58 -19.23 4.34
N ILE A 34 -18.13 -18.40 5.29
CA ILE A 34 -17.05 -17.41 5.06
C ILE A 34 -15.65 -17.98 5.31
N SER A 35 -15.53 -18.97 6.20
CA SER A 35 -14.25 -19.52 6.65
C SER A 35 -13.63 -20.54 5.68
N GLY A 36 -14.32 -20.92 4.60
CA GLY A 36 -13.91 -22.00 3.69
C GLY A 36 -12.40 -22.01 3.39
N ASP A 37 -11.68 -23.04 3.85
CA ASP A 37 -10.23 -23.37 3.72
C ASP A 37 -9.18 -22.22 3.82
N VAL A 38 -9.58 -20.96 4.06
CA VAL A 38 -8.78 -19.76 3.79
C VAL A 38 -8.85 -18.75 4.93
N VAL A 39 -10.03 -18.51 5.51
CA VAL A 39 -10.20 -17.60 6.65
C VAL A 39 -10.47 -18.44 7.88
N ASP A 40 -9.53 -18.47 8.81
CA ASP A 40 -9.70 -19.16 10.08
C ASP A 40 -10.50 -18.27 11.05
N ALA A 41 -11.82 -18.41 11.04
CA ALA A 41 -12.73 -17.71 11.95
C ALA A 41 -13.64 -18.68 12.70
N GLY A 42 -13.85 -18.38 13.99
CA GLY A 42 -14.69 -19.15 14.89
C GLY A 42 -15.79 -18.29 15.50
N VAL A 43 -16.88 -18.93 15.92
CA VAL A 43 -17.97 -18.27 16.65
C VAL A 43 -17.88 -18.63 18.11
N GLU A 44 -17.91 -17.62 18.97
CA GLU A 44 -18.05 -17.79 20.41
C GLU A 44 -19.32 -17.11 20.87
N PHE A 45 -20.10 -17.80 21.69
CA PHE A 45 -21.36 -17.30 22.22
C PHE A 45 -21.15 -16.85 23.66
N PHE A 46 -21.64 -15.66 23.98
CA PHE A 46 -21.52 -15.05 25.30
C PHE A 46 -22.91 -14.80 25.86
N ALA A 47 -23.24 -15.49 26.94
CA ALA A 47 -24.47 -15.25 27.71
C ALA A 47 -24.29 -14.06 28.66
N ASP A 48 -25.40 -13.62 29.25
CA ASP A 48 -25.53 -12.44 30.12
C ASP A 48 -24.39 -12.21 31.14
N ASP A 49 -23.87 -13.27 31.76
CA ASP A 49 -22.82 -13.23 32.79
C ASP A 49 -21.38 -13.20 32.25
N GLU A 50 -21.20 -13.53 30.97
CA GLU A 50 -19.89 -13.62 30.31
C GLU A 50 -19.55 -12.35 29.51
N VAL A 51 -20.56 -11.55 29.14
CA VAL A 51 -20.39 -10.30 28.37
C VAL A 51 -19.44 -9.33 29.06
N ASN A 52 -19.53 -9.21 30.39
CA ASN A 52 -18.64 -8.31 31.14
C ASN A 52 -17.16 -8.71 30.97
N ARG A 53 -16.87 -10.02 30.92
CA ARG A 53 -15.50 -10.50 30.68
C ARG A 53 -15.06 -10.19 29.26
N LEU A 54 -15.89 -10.49 28.26
CA LEU A 54 -15.62 -10.20 26.85
C LEU A 54 -15.28 -8.72 26.64
N LEU A 55 -16.14 -7.82 27.12
CA LEU A 55 -15.96 -6.38 26.93
C LEU A 55 -14.77 -5.83 27.73
N ALA A 56 -14.47 -6.41 28.90
CA ALA A 56 -13.30 -6.05 29.67
C ALA A 56 -11.98 -6.39 28.95
N THR A 57 -11.98 -7.48 28.16
CA THR A 57 -10.80 -8.00 27.46
C THR A 57 -10.80 -7.71 25.96
N LEU A 58 -11.59 -6.75 25.46
CA LEU A 58 -11.62 -6.40 24.04
C LEU A 58 -10.21 -6.09 23.49
N ASP A 59 -9.63 -7.09 22.84
CA ASP A 59 -8.29 -7.14 22.27
C ASP A 59 -8.38 -7.36 20.74
N ASN A 60 -7.23 -7.52 20.07
CA ASN A 60 -7.14 -7.59 18.61
C ASN A 60 -7.65 -8.93 18.02
N ASP A 61 -8.03 -9.90 18.86
CA ASP A 61 -8.39 -11.24 18.43
C ASP A 61 -9.91 -11.37 18.16
N VAL A 62 -10.72 -10.47 18.74
CA VAL A 62 -12.16 -10.31 18.43
C VAL A 62 -12.33 -9.49 17.16
N ALA A 63 -12.65 -10.16 16.05
CA ALA A 63 -12.82 -9.51 14.75
C ALA A 63 -14.18 -8.80 14.62
N CYS A 64 -15.22 -9.33 15.25
CA CYS A 64 -16.56 -8.75 15.23
C CYS A 64 -17.33 -9.09 16.51
N ILE A 65 -18.12 -8.13 17.00
CA ILE A 65 -19.12 -8.31 18.06
C ILE A 65 -20.51 -8.26 17.44
N ILE A 66 -21.35 -9.23 17.76
CA ILE A 66 -22.73 -9.30 17.31
C ILE A 66 -23.64 -9.20 18.53
N PHE A 67 -24.41 -8.13 18.62
CA PHE A 67 -25.53 -8.04 19.55
C PHE A 67 -26.72 -8.73 18.90
N ALA A 68 -26.94 -9.99 19.25
CA ALA A 68 -28.06 -10.77 18.73
C ALA A 68 -29.39 -10.25 19.28
N THR A 69 -30.49 -10.69 18.64
CA THR A 69 -31.88 -10.30 18.91
C THR A 69 -32.13 -10.04 20.41
N ASN A 70 -32.50 -8.80 20.75
CA ASN A 70 -32.84 -8.32 22.09
C ASN A 70 -31.81 -8.55 23.22
N SER A 71 -30.56 -8.91 22.90
CA SER A 71 -29.50 -9.06 23.91
C SER A 71 -29.33 -7.83 24.80
N LEU A 72 -29.46 -6.62 24.25
CA LEU A 72 -29.33 -5.37 25.00
C LEU A 72 -30.51 -5.07 25.94
N THR A 73 -31.60 -5.83 25.85
CA THR A 73 -32.73 -5.73 26.79
C THR A 73 -32.46 -6.46 28.10
N SER A 74 -31.44 -7.33 28.15
CA SER A 74 -30.99 -7.93 29.41
C SER A 74 -30.30 -6.87 30.27
N ASP A 75 -30.78 -6.66 31.49
CA ASP A 75 -30.19 -5.75 32.47
C ASP A 75 -28.71 -6.02 32.71
N ARG A 76 -28.26 -7.28 32.56
CA ARG A 76 -26.85 -7.66 32.77
C ARG A 76 -25.98 -7.27 31.59
N VAL A 77 -26.44 -7.54 30.36
CA VAL A 77 -25.76 -7.13 29.14
C VAL A 77 -25.69 -5.61 29.06
N ASN A 78 -26.81 -4.91 29.29
CA ASN A 78 -26.87 -3.45 29.26
C ASN A 78 -25.90 -2.81 30.27
N ARG A 79 -25.87 -3.32 31.52
CA ARG A 79 -24.88 -2.86 32.52
C ARG A 79 -23.44 -3.14 32.10
N ALA A 80 -23.13 -4.33 31.61
CA ALA A 80 -21.79 -4.68 31.15
C ALA A 80 -21.32 -3.77 30.00
N VAL A 81 -22.23 -3.44 29.06
CA VAL A 81 -21.94 -2.48 27.99
C VAL A 81 -21.72 -1.08 28.55
N ALA A 82 -22.57 -0.61 29.47
CA ALA A 82 -22.40 0.70 30.10
C ALA A 82 -21.07 0.82 30.86
N ASP A 83 -20.68 -0.22 31.61
CA ASP A 83 -19.43 -0.28 32.38
C ASP A 83 -18.17 -0.30 31.48
N HIS A 84 -18.33 -0.68 30.21
CA HIS A 84 -17.25 -0.81 29.23
C HIS A 84 -17.46 0.01 27.95
N LEU A 85 -18.32 1.03 28.00
CA LEU A 85 -18.71 1.83 26.84
C LEU A 85 -17.50 2.48 26.14
N GLU A 86 -16.58 3.06 26.91
CA GLU A 86 -15.37 3.67 26.37
C GLU A 86 -14.48 2.67 25.63
N LYS A 87 -14.38 1.43 26.13
CA LYS A 87 -13.60 0.36 25.48
C LYS A 87 -14.27 -0.10 24.19
N LEU A 88 -15.59 -0.24 24.20
CA LEU A 88 -16.37 -0.61 23.03
C LEU A 88 -16.27 0.47 21.93
N HIS A 89 -16.40 1.74 22.28
CA HIS A 89 -16.18 2.85 21.34
C HIS A 89 -14.75 2.87 20.82
N ALA A 90 -13.75 2.72 21.69
CA ALA A 90 -12.35 2.63 21.27
C ALA A 90 -12.09 1.42 20.36
N TYR A 91 -12.81 0.31 20.54
CA TYR A 91 -12.77 -0.84 19.63
C TYR A 91 -13.35 -0.47 18.26
N ILE A 92 -14.55 0.13 18.22
CA ILE A 92 -15.21 0.59 16.99
C ILE A 92 -14.33 1.58 16.23
N ASP A 93 -13.79 2.59 16.91
CA ASP A 93 -12.95 3.65 16.32
C ASP A 93 -11.62 3.14 15.72
N ARG A 94 -11.11 2.00 16.23
CA ARG A 94 -9.95 1.30 15.66
C ARG A 94 -10.32 0.41 14.48
N GLY A 95 -11.59 0.40 14.08
CA GLY A 95 -12.14 -0.43 13.01
C GLY A 95 -12.66 -1.79 13.47
N GLY A 96 -12.93 -1.98 14.76
CA GLY A 96 -13.63 -3.16 15.26
C GLY A 96 -15.03 -3.30 14.65
N GLY A 97 -15.41 -4.53 14.31
CA GLY A 97 -16.70 -4.82 13.69
C GLY A 97 -17.82 -4.91 14.72
N VAL A 98 -18.94 -4.23 14.49
CA VAL A 98 -20.14 -4.35 15.33
C VAL A 98 -21.37 -4.59 14.47
N ILE A 99 -22.11 -5.64 14.78
CA ILE A 99 -23.41 -5.94 14.17
C ILE A 99 -24.48 -5.85 15.25
N VAL A 100 -25.45 -4.97 15.04
CA VAL A 100 -26.61 -4.83 15.92
C VAL A 100 -27.81 -5.43 15.21
N LEU A 101 -28.23 -6.63 15.66
CA LEU A 101 -29.40 -7.32 15.13
C LEU A 101 -30.57 -7.08 16.04
N HIS A 102 -31.66 -6.56 15.50
CA HIS A 102 -32.98 -6.48 16.11
C HIS A 102 -32.98 -6.15 17.62
N GLN A 103 -33.09 -4.87 17.97
CA GLN A 103 -33.06 -4.43 19.37
C GLN A 103 -34.32 -3.63 19.74
N TRP A 104 -34.99 -4.02 20.83
CA TRP A 104 -36.09 -3.27 21.41
C TRP A 104 -35.59 -2.15 22.33
N LEU A 105 -34.96 -1.13 21.73
CA LEU A 105 -34.46 0.05 22.44
C LEU A 105 -34.99 1.34 21.80
N ASP A 106 -35.05 2.41 22.59
CA ASP A 106 -35.37 3.75 22.10
C ASP A 106 -34.17 4.46 21.47
N SER A 107 -32.96 3.97 21.74
CA SER A 107 -31.69 4.51 21.24
C SER A 107 -30.61 3.43 21.21
N LEU A 108 -29.69 3.53 20.25
CA LEU A 108 -28.47 2.71 20.18
C LEU A 108 -27.25 3.40 20.82
N SER A 109 -27.44 4.56 21.47
CA SER A 109 -26.36 5.33 22.12
C SER A 109 -25.71 4.59 23.29
N SER A 110 -26.31 3.49 23.76
CA SER A 110 -25.71 2.59 24.74
C SER A 110 -24.61 1.71 24.14
N VAL A 111 -24.48 1.64 22.81
CA VAL A 111 -23.52 0.77 22.10
C VAL A 111 -22.69 1.54 21.08
N LEU A 112 -23.33 2.47 20.36
CA LEU A 112 -22.74 3.18 19.24
C LEU A 112 -22.26 4.58 19.66
N PRO A 113 -21.10 5.03 19.13
CA PRO A 113 -20.67 6.42 19.22
C PRO A 113 -21.74 7.40 18.74
N HIS A 114 -21.73 8.62 19.27
CA HIS A 114 -22.77 9.63 18.99
C HIS A 114 -22.87 9.98 17.49
N ASP A 115 -21.76 10.02 16.79
CA ASP A 115 -21.65 10.26 15.33
C ASP A 115 -22.15 9.08 14.48
N LEU A 116 -22.31 7.90 15.08
CA LEU A 116 -22.83 6.69 14.45
C LEU A 116 -24.19 6.24 15.01
N CYS A 117 -24.85 7.07 15.83
CA CYS A 117 -26.11 6.71 16.47
C CYS A 117 -27.32 7.22 15.66
N PRO A 118 -28.06 6.35 14.94
CA PRO A 118 -29.28 6.76 14.24
C PRO A 118 -30.44 6.99 15.21
N ALA A 119 -31.39 7.87 14.87
CA ALA A 119 -32.61 7.99 15.66
C ALA A 119 -33.52 6.78 15.42
N MET A 120 -34.13 6.28 16.49
CA MET A 120 -35.09 5.18 16.44
C MET A 120 -36.52 5.70 16.66
N ALA A 121 -37.47 5.17 15.91
CA ALA A 121 -38.89 5.46 16.09
C ALA A 121 -39.69 4.17 16.28
N THR A 122 -40.88 4.32 16.86
CA THR A 122 -41.81 3.20 16.98
C THR A 122 -42.44 2.91 15.61
N ARG A 123 -42.34 1.66 15.12
CA ARG A 123 -43.03 1.22 13.90
C ARG A 123 -44.53 1.35 14.08
N THR A 124 -45.18 2.00 13.13
CA THR A 124 -46.64 2.06 13.06
C THR A 124 -47.17 0.70 12.56
N SER A 125 -48.02 0.07 13.37
CA SER A 125 -48.74 -1.16 13.03
C SER A 125 -50.25 -0.91 13.05
N PRO A 126 -51.01 -1.36 12.03
CA PRO A 126 -50.52 -1.95 10.80
C PRO A 126 -49.83 -0.90 9.91
N ALA A 127 -48.97 -1.36 9.02
CA ALA A 127 -48.49 -0.59 7.89
C ALA A 127 -49.69 0.07 7.16
N PRO A 128 -49.76 1.40 7.01
CA PRO A 128 -50.86 2.03 6.28
C PRO A 128 -50.90 1.64 4.78
N ASP A 129 -49.84 1.04 4.25
CA ASP A 129 -49.84 0.25 3.01
C ASP A 129 -48.69 -0.79 3.08
N PRO A 130 -48.82 -1.97 2.45
CA PRO A 130 -47.71 -2.91 2.26
C PRO A 130 -46.78 -2.36 1.17
N THR A 131 -46.16 -1.20 1.39
CA THR A 131 -45.06 -0.76 0.53
C THR A 131 -43.96 -1.83 0.60
N PRO A 132 -43.59 -2.44 -0.54
CA PRO A 132 -42.60 -3.50 -0.57
C PRO A 132 -41.28 -3.01 0.02
N VAL A 133 -40.50 -3.91 0.60
CA VAL A 133 -39.11 -3.63 0.97
C VAL A 133 -38.28 -3.60 -0.31
N TYR A 134 -37.45 -2.58 -0.51
CA TYR A 134 -36.63 -2.45 -1.71
C TYR A 134 -35.22 -1.92 -1.37
N PRO A 135 -34.21 -2.26 -2.18
CA PRO A 135 -32.92 -1.56 -2.15
C PRO A 135 -33.14 -0.09 -2.55
N PRO A 136 -32.49 0.88 -1.88
CA PRO A 136 -32.72 2.31 -2.11
C PRO A 136 -32.42 2.70 -3.58
N GLN A 137 -33.41 3.27 -4.28
CA GLN A 137 -33.30 3.65 -5.70
C GLN A 137 -32.35 4.84 -5.98
N VAL A 138 -31.79 5.46 -4.95
CA VAL A 138 -31.20 6.81 -5.06
C VAL A 138 -29.85 6.83 -5.81
N ASN A 139 -29.18 5.70 -6.06
CA ASN A 139 -27.85 5.68 -6.69
C ASN A 139 -27.57 4.53 -7.68
N ASP A 140 -28.59 3.85 -8.24
CA ASP A 140 -28.47 2.75 -9.22
C ASP A 140 -27.58 1.54 -8.82
N MET A 141 -27.00 1.52 -7.63
CA MET A 141 -26.07 0.48 -7.20
C MET A 141 -26.53 -0.12 -5.87
N ASP A 142 -27.13 -1.31 -5.98
CA ASP A 142 -27.32 -2.23 -4.85
C ASP A 142 -26.06 -2.29 -3.99
N ASP A 143 -26.20 -2.39 -2.67
CA ASP A 143 -25.05 -2.47 -1.78
C ASP A 143 -24.35 -3.82 -1.87
N ILE A 144 -23.51 -3.95 -2.90
CA ILE A 144 -22.82 -5.19 -3.28
C ILE A 144 -22.00 -5.84 -2.17
N VAL A 145 -21.53 -5.05 -1.21
CA VAL A 145 -20.64 -5.55 -0.16
C VAL A 145 -21.38 -6.56 0.74
N LEU A 146 -22.71 -6.52 0.74
CA LEU A 146 -23.57 -7.49 1.42
C LEU A 146 -24.18 -8.54 0.48
N HIS A 147 -23.78 -8.57 -0.79
CA HIS A 147 -24.06 -9.64 -1.78
C HIS A 147 -22.84 -10.56 -2.02
N TYR A 148 -21.83 -10.49 -1.15
CA TYR A 148 -20.59 -11.22 -1.30
C TYR A 148 -20.09 -11.75 0.06
N PRO A 149 -19.56 -12.98 0.19
CA PRO A 149 -19.23 -13.94 -0.89
C PRO A 149 -20.40 -14.69 -1.51
N ILE A 150 -21.56 -14.67 -0.86
CA ILE A 150 -22.74 -15.40 -1.33
C ILE A 150 -23.72 -14.43 -1.98
N GLU A 151 -24.15 -14.74 -3.20
CA GLU A 151 -25.15 -13.93 -3.88
C GLU A 151 -26.50 -14.04 -3.15
N VAL A 152 -27.02 -12.90 -2.70
CA VAL A 152 -28.34 -12.80 -2.05
C VAL A 152 -29.30 -12.05 -2.95
N ALA A 153 -30.46 -12.64 -3.25
CA ALA A 153 -31.52 -11.99 -4.01
C ALA A 153 -32.44 -11.20 -3.07
N PHE A 154 -32.29 -9.88 -3.01
CA PHE A 154 -33.16 -9.01 -2.20
C PHE A 154 -34.63 -9.02 -2.68
N ASP A 155 -34.87 -9.30 -3.97
CA ASP A 155 -36.24 -9.48 -4.49
C ASP A 155 -36.93 -10.73 -3.88
N GLY A 156 -36.17 -11.72 -3.41
CA GLY A 156 -36.71 -12.87 -2.66
C GLY A 156 -37.15 -12.54 -1.23
N LEU A 157 -36.55 -11.48 -0.64
CA LEU A 157 -37.00 -10.88 0.62
C LEU A 157 -38.25 -9.98 0.42
N ARG A 158 -38.55 -9.62 -0.83
CA ARG A 158 -39.66 -8.75 -1.24
C ARG A 158 -40.95 -9.51 -1.55
N ASP A 159 -40.90 -10.65 -2.25
CA ASP A 159 -42.11 -11.23 -2.89
C ASP A 159 -42.38 -12.75 -2.73
N GLY A 160 -41.64 -13.56 -1.95
CA GLY A 160 -42.06 -14.99 -1.86
C GLY A 160 -41.22 -16.05 -1.14
N GLY A 161 -40.24 -15.72 -0.29
CA GLY A 161 -39.54 -16.75 0.49
C GLY A 161 -40.34 -17.31 1.69
N PHE A 162 -41.40 -16.62 2.10
CA PHE A 162 -42.23 -16.95 3.24
C PHE A 162 -43.69 -16.79 2.82
N GLU A 163 -44.57 -17.71 3.19
CA GLU A 163 -46.03 -17.49 3.06
C GLU A 163 -46.51 -16.22 3.84
N PHE A 164 -45.63 -15.56 4.64
CA PHE A 164 -45.98 -14.45 5.55
C PHE A 164 -44.98 -13.27 5.64
N GLY A 165 -43.97 -13.13 4.77
CA GLY A 165 -42.99 -12.01 4.81
C GLY A 165 -42.15 -11.92 6.12
N PRO A 166 -41.26 -10.91 6.27
CA PRO A 166 -40.56 -10.69 7.55
C PRO A 166 -41.57 -10.38 8.66
N SER A 167 -41.39 -10.99 9.83
CA SER A 167 -42.32 -10.84 10.95
C SER A 167 -42.36 -9.39 11.45
N TRP A 168 -43.44 -8.68 11.09
CA TRP A 168 -43.69 -7.28 11.45
C TRP A 168 -44.02 -7.06 12.93
N LEU A 169 -43.90 -8.11 13.75
CA LEU A 169 -44.30 -8.12 15.16
C LEU A 169 -43.50 -7.17 16.06
N PHE A 170 -42.50 -6.45 15.53
CA PHE A 170 -41.58 -5.68 16.35
C PHE A 170 -41.56 -4.17 16.10
N PHE A 171 -41.43 -3.45 17.21
CA PHE A 171 -41.85 -2.07 17.36
C PHE A 171 -40.81 -1.00 17.01
N LYS A 172 -39.56 -1.30 16.63
CA LYS A 172 -38.52 -0.27 16.43
C LYS A 172 -37.97 -0.22 15.01
N ALA A 173 -37.80 0.99 14.49
CA ALA A 173 -37.29 1.29 13.14
C ALA A 173 -36.24 2.40 13.16
N LEU A 174 -35.33 2.37 12.18
CA LEU A 174 -34.37 3.47 11.94
C LEU A 174 -35.05 4.57 11.14
N VAL A 175 -34.99 5.80 11.64
CA VAL A 175 -35.55 6.97 10.95
C VAL A 175 -34.57 7.41 9.87
N ARG A 176 -34.88 7.10 8.60
CA ARG A 176 -33.99 7.31 7.46
C ARG A 176 -33.46 8.75 7.33
N PRO A 177 -34.28 9.81 7.48
CA PRO A 177 -33.79 11.20 7.43
C PRO A 177 -32.79 11.59 8.52
N THR A 178 -32.65 10.78 9.57
CA THR A 178 -31.74 11.04 10.70
C THR A 178 -30.47 10.18 10.66
N LEU A 179 -30.32 9.35 9.62
CA LEU A 179 -29.11 8.55 9.46
C LEU A 179 -27.91 9.48 9.26
N PRO A 180 -26.82 9.30 10.03
CA PRO A 180 -25.58 10.02 9.77
C PRO A 180 -25.08 9.76 8.33
N ASP A 181 -24.43 10.75 7.72
CA ASP A 181 -23.83 10.66 6.38
C ASP A 181 -22.76 9.55 6.26
N LEU A 182 -22.31 9.02 7.41
CA LEU A 182 -21.40 7.90 7.52
C LEU A 182 -22.05 6.55 7.16
N PHE A 183 -23.39 6.46 7.12
CA PHE A 183 -24.12 5.24 6.77
C PHE A 183 -24.50 5.16 5.29
N LYS A 184 -24.41 3.94 4.77
CA LYS A 184 -24.99 3.48 3.51
C LYS A 184 -26.28 2.71 3.79
N LEU A 185 -27.30 3.01 3.00
CA LEU A 185 -28.59 2.32 3.02
C LEU A 185 -28.47 0.98 2.27
N VAL A 186 -28.94 -0.10 2.88
CA VAL A 186 -28.94 -1.45 2.27
C VAL A 186 -30.37 -1.85 1.93
N LEU A 187 -31.26 -1.82 2.92
CA LEU A 187 -32.69 -2.10 2.75
C LEU A 187 -33.49 -0.94 3.33
N VAL A 188 -34.41 -0.43 2.52
CA VAL A 188 -35.38 0.58 2.95
C VAL A 188 -36.79 0.05 2.74
N ARG A 189 -37.71 0.54 3.55
CA ARG A 189 -39.13 0.29 3.35
C ARG A 189 -39.78 1.43 2.58
N ASN A 190 -39.40 2.65 2.90
CA ASN A 190 -39.90 3.88 2.32
C ASN A 190 -38.89 5.01 2.58
N ASP A 191 -39.28 6.25 2.30
CA ASP A 191 -38.44 7.43 2.51
C ASP A 191 -38.22 7.81 3.98
N THR A 192 -38.94 7.16 4.90
CA THR A 192 -38.87 7.44 6.34
C THR A 192 -38.22 6.33 7.15
N GLU A 193 -38.19 5.09 6.65
CA GLU A 193 -37.73 3.91 7.38
C GLU A 193 -36.61 3.16 6.65
N ALA A 194 -35.47 3.04 7.32
CA ALA A 194 -34.39 2.14 6.94
C ALA A 194 -34.44 0.85 7.77
N LEU A 195 -34.29 -0.29 7.10
CA LEU A 195 -34.38 -1.61 7.71
C LEU A 195 -33.00 -2.20 8.00
N LEU A 196 -32.08 -2.03 7.05
CA LEU A 196 -30.70 -2.48 7.16
C LEU A 196 -29.79 -1.36 6.65
N VAL A 197 -28.80 -0.99 7.46
CA VAL A 197 -27.78 -0.01 7.13
C VAL A 197 -26.41 -0.50 7.56
N ARG A 198 -25.37 0.01 6.91
CA ARG A 198 -23.98 -0.19 7.33
C ARG A 198 -23.17 1.09 7.17
N THR A 199 -22.01 1.24 7.80
CA THR A 199 -21.12 2.38 7.51
C THR A 199 -20.53 2.28 6.09
N ASN A 200 -20.16 3.41 5.50
CA ASN A 200 -19.54 3.49 4.17
C ASN A 200 -18.15 2.85 4.12
N ASP A 201 -17.68 2.46 2.94
CA ASP A 201 -16.39 1.75 2.76
C ASP A 201 -15.17 2.60 3.20
N HIS A 202 -15.25 3.92 3.08
CA HIS A 202 -14.19 4.85 3.49
C HIS A 202 -14.19 5.15 4.99
N VAL A 203 -15.19 4.67 5.73
CA VAL A 203 -15.32 4.89 7.18
C VAL A 203 -14.62 3.74 7.90
N PRO A 204 -13.64 4.02 8.77
CA PRO A 204 -12.87 2.96 9.43
C PRO A 204 -13.73 2.12 10.38
N GLN A 205 -14.73 2.72 11.04
CA GLN A 205 -15.70 2.01 11.86
C GLN A 205 -16.55 1.07 10.99
N ARG A 206 -16.68 -0.20 11.39
CA ARG A 206 -17.44 -1.22 10.63
C ARG A 206 -18.70 -1.62 11.37
N VAL A 207 -19.75 -0.81 11.22
CA VAL A 207 -21.02 -0.99 11.95
C VAL A 207 -22.14 -1.39 11.00
N VAL A 208 -22.86 -2.47 11.33
CA VAL A 208 -24.12 -2.88 10.68
C VAL A 208 -25.27 -2.75 11.68
N VAL A 209 -26.40 -2.19 11.26
CA VAL A 209 -27.63 -2.15 12.07
C VAL A 209 -28.79 -2.72 11.26
N CYS A 210 -29.40 -3.78 11.79
CA CYS A 210 -30.53 -4.48 11.20
C CYS A 210 -31.72 -4.43 12.17
N THR A 211 -32.85 -3.85 11.76
CA THR A 211 -34.07 -3.76 12.58
C THR A 211 -35.14 -4.82 12.34
N PRO A 212 -35.29 -5.47 11.16
CA PRO A 212 -36.24 -6.58 11.02
C PRO A 212 -35.74 -7.82 11.76
N LEU A 213 -36.69 -8.62 12.25
CA LEU A 213 -36.40 -9.99 12.65
C LEU A 213 -36.31 -10.81 11.36
N LEU A 214 -35.10 -11.24 11.00
CA LEU A 214 -34.89 -12.14 9.88
C LEU A 214 -34.86 -13.57 10.40
N ASP A 215 -35.58 -14.45 9.73
CA ASP A 215 -35.37 -15.89 9.87
C ASP A 215 -34.00 -16.21 9.25
N TRP A 216 -32.97 -16.20 10.10
CA TRP A 216 -31.58 -16.49 9.70
C TRP A 216 -31.39 -17.93 9.23
N GLN A 217 -32.35 -18.83 9.50
CA GLN A 217 -32.37 -20.19 8.96
C GLN A 217 -32.58 -20.17 7.44
N GLY A 218 -33.47 -19.29 6.97
CA GLY A 218 -33.71 -19.06 5.55
C GLY A 218 -32.74 -18.06 4.90
N ASN A 219 -31.92 -17.33 5.68
CA ASN A 219 -31.10 -16.21 5.22
C ASN A 219 -29.64 -16.26 5.69
N THR A 220 -29.10 -17.46 5.90
CA THR A 220 -27.73 -17.65 6.42
C THR A 220 -26.67 -17.00 5.52
N ALA A 221 -26.92 -16.90 4.21
CA ALA A 221 -26.08 -16.19 3.25
C ALA A 221 -25.96 -14.68 3.54
N MET A 222 -27.08 -14.03 3.87
CA MET A 222 -27.06 -12.61 4.27
C MET A 222 -26.27 -12.44 5.57
N LEU A 223 -26.52 -13.30 6.56
CA LEU A 223 -25.77 -13.29 7.83
C LEU A 223 -24.27 -13.46 7.59
N ALA A 224 -23.86 -14.40 6.74
CA ALA A 224 -22.47 -14.62 6.36
C ALA A 224 -21.83 -13.36 5.75
N ASN A 225 -22.51 -12.69 4.82
CA ASN A 225 -22.02 -11.47 4.19
C ASN A 225 -21.92 -10.29 5.19
N LEU A 226 -22.90 -10.14 6.10
CA LEU A 226 -22.85 -9.14 7.18
C LEU A 226 -21.63 -9.36 8.08
N ILE A 227 -21.42 -10.61 8.52
CA ILE A 227 -20.28 -10.99 9.36
C ILE A 227 -18.97 -10.74 8.62
N ARG A 228 -18.87 -11.12 7.34
CA ARG A 228 -17.68 -10.92 6.51
C ARG A 228 -17.32 -9.43 6.43
N TRP A 229 -18.29 -8.57 6.18
CA TRP A 229 -18.01 -7.14 6.08
C TRP A 229 -17.65 -6.53 7.44
N ALA A 230 -18.39 -6.83 8.51
CA ALA A 230 -18.10 -6.26 9.82
C ALA A 230 -16.73 -6.71 10.35
N ALA A 231 -16.40 -7.99 10.19
CA ALA A 231 -15.14 -8.56 10.66
C ALA A 231 -13.93 -8.15 9.81
N PHE A 232 -14.11 -8.00 8.50
CA PHE A 232 -12.98 -7.95 7.56
C PHE A 232 -13.04 -6.83 6.50
N GLY A 233 -14.11 -6.04 6.44
CA GLY A 233 -14.26 -4.90 5.53
C GLY A 233 -14.51 -5.28 4.06
N SER A 234 -14.33 -4.31 3.16
CA SER A 234 -14.45 -4.51 1.72
C SER A 234 -13.40 -5.50 1.18
N PRO A 235 -13.75 -6.32 0.18
CA PRO A 235 -12.81 -7.28 -0.38
C PRO A 235 -11.75 -6.60 -1.25
N ILE A 236 -10.46 -6.84 -0.96
CA ILE A 236 -9.34 -6.38 -1.81
C ILE A 236 -8.94 -7.48 -2.81
N ARG A 237 -9.23 -8.74 -2.47
CA ARG A 237 -8.87 -9.92 -3.26
C ARG A 237 -10.10 -10.79 -3.45
N LEU A 238 -10.38 -11.12 -4.69
CA LEU A 238 -11.45 -12.03 -5.09
C LEU A 238 -10.83 -13.39 -5.39
N LEU A 239 -11.16 -14.41 -4.61
CA LEU A 239 -10.68 -15.78 -4.78
C LEU A 239 -11.84 -16.69 -5.20
N ARG A 240 -11.75 -17.30 -6.38
CA ARG A 240 -12.71 -18.28 -6.85
C ARG A 240 -12.20 -19.70 -6.65
N VAL A 241 -12.87 -20.46 -5.78
CA VAL A 241 -12.50 -21.84 -5.48
C VAL A 241 -13.22 -22.79 -6.45
N GLY A 242 -12.46 -23.63 -7.15
CA GLY A 242 -13.00 -24.69 -8.03
C GLY A 242 -13.36 -25.95 -7.24
N GLU A 243 -13.91 -26.97 -7.91
CA GLU A 243 -14.41 -28.22 -7.29
C GLU A 243 -13.33 -29.03 -6.54
N ASN A 244 -12.05 -28.85 -6.87
CA ASN A 244 -10.93 -29.50 -6.19
C ASN A 244 -9.96 -28.48 -5.58
N PRO A 245 -10.10 -28.13 -4.28
CA PRO A 245 -9.24 -27.16 -3.60
C PRO A 245 -7.85 -27.73 -3.22
N ALA A 246 -7.65 -29.06 -3.26
CA ALA A 246 -6.46 -29.73 -2.70
C ALA A 246 -5.11 -29.29 -3.29
N PRO A 247 -4.92 -29.13 -4.63
CA PRO A 247 -3.64 -28.66 -5.18
C PRO A 247 -3.38 -27.15 -4.98
N ARG A 248 -4.32 -26.42 -4.36
CA ARG A 248 -4.31 -24.94 -4.27
C ARG A 248 -4.19 -24.43 -2.84
N LYS A 249 -4.05 -25.33 -1.87
CA LYS A 249 -4.04 -25.02 -0.42
C LYS A 249 -3.03 -23.95 -0.03
N LEU A 250 -1.82 -23.96 -0.59
CA LEU A 250 -0.79 -22.98 -0.23
C LEU A 250 -1.17 -21.57 -0.69
N LEU A 251 -1.59 -21.39 -1.95
CA LEU A 251 -2.01 -20.09 -2.48
C LEU A 251 -3.28 -19.60 -1.79
N HIS A 252 -4.26 -20.49 -1.59
CA HIS A 252 -5.50 -20.19 -0.88
C HIS A 252 -5.24 -19.78 0.58
N TRP A 253 -4.46 -20.57 1.33
CA TRP A 253 -4.04 -20.24 2.70
C TRP A 253 -3.27 -18.91 2.76
N TRP A 254 -2.36 -18.69 1.82
CA TRP A 254 -1.52 -17.50 1.75
C TRP A 254 -2.34 -16.23 1.44
N LEU A 255 -3.32 -16.32 0.54
CA LEU A 255 -4.26 -15.23 0.28
C LEU A 255 -5.14 -14.95 1.50
N GLY A 256 -5.45 -15.93 2.33
CA GLY A 256 -6.21 -15.77 3.57
C GLY A 256 -5.51 -15.02 4.70
N LEU A 257 -4.18 -14.87 4.64
CA LEU A 257 -3.37 -14.29 5.73
C LEU A 257 -3.64 -12.80 5.98
N ASP A 258 -4.08 -12.06 4.98
CA ASP A 258 -4.34 -10.62 5.09
C ASP A 258 -5.79 -10.30 5.51
N ARG A 259 -6.63 -11.34 5.65
CA ARG A 259 -8.05 -11.27 6.06
C ARG A 259 -8.96 -10.41 5.15
N SER A 260 -8.40 -9.66 4.20
CA SER A 260 -9.10 -8.86 3.20
C SER A 260 -9.57 -9.67 1.99
N SER A 261 -9.11 -10.91 1.89
CA SER A 261 -9.52 -11.88 0.87
C SER A 261 -10.94 -12.35 1.05
N ALA A 262 -11.59 -12.47 -0.08
CA ALA A 262 -12.99 -12.75 -0.19
C ALA A 262 -13.11 -14.01 -1.05
N VAL A 263 -13.68 -15.08 -0.50
CA VAL A 263 -13.69 -16.39 -1.14
C VAL A 263 -15.08 -16.70 -1.69
N SER A 264 -15.20 -16.85 -3.01
CA SER A 264 -16.43 -17.25 -3.68
C SER A 264 -16.30 -18.66 -4.21
N SER A 265 -17.37 -19.45 -4.11
CA SER A 265 -17.48 -20.71 -4.83
C SER A 265 -17.61 -20.42 -6.32
N ALA A 266 -16.92 -21.17 -7.17
CA ALA A 266 -17.14 -21.07 -8.61
C ALA A 266 -18.63 -21.31 -8.94
N PRO A 267 -19.29 -20.45 -9.74
CA PRO A 267 -20.65 -20.73 -10.21
C PRO A 267 -20.74 -22.09 -10.91
N ALA A 268 -21.95 -22.65 -10.91
CA ALA A 268 -22.26 -24.00 -11.40
C ALA A 268 -21.85 -24.24 -12.87
N GLN A 269 -21.65 -23.17 -13.64
CA GLN A 269 -21.10 -23.23 -14.99
C GLN A 269 -19.69 -22.62 -15.05
N SER A 270 -18.74 -23.38 -15.60
CA SER A 270 -17.38 -22.93 -15.84
C SER A 270 -17.37 -21.66 -16.70
N GLY A 271 -16.55 -20.69 -16.31
CA GLY A 271 -16.41 -19.43 -17.04
C GLY A 271 -17.51 -18.38 -16.82
N GLU A 272 -18.59 -18.63 -16.08
CA GLU A 272 -19.54 -17.56 -15.72
C GLU A 272 -19.05 -16.70 -14.54
N LEU A 273 -19.37 -15.40 -14.55
CA LEU A 273 -19.17 -14.49 -13.42
C LEU A 273 -20.52 -14.20 -12.76
N SER A 274 -20.61 -14.22 -11.44
CA SER A 274 -21.82 -13.81 -10.69
C SER A 274 -22.09 -12.31 -10.84
N ARG A 275 -23.31 -11.85 -10.48
CA ARG A 275 -23.63 -10.41 -10.51
C ARG A 275 -22.67 -9.60 -9.63
N ALA A 276 -22.29 -10.16 -8.48
CA ALA A 276 -21.36 -9.54 -7.57
C ALA A 276 -19.93 -9.50 -8.17
N GLU A 277 -19.44 -10.60 -8.75
CA GLU A 277 -18.12 -10.62 -9.40
C GLU A 277 -18.04 -9.61 -10.55
N ARG A 278 -19.06 -9.52 -11.41
CA ARG A 278 -19.07 -8.56 -12.53
C ARG A 278 -18.93 -7.13 -12.04
N TRP A 279 -19.74 -6.72 -11.07
CA TRP A 279 -19.66 -5.38 -10.50
C TRP A 279 -18.32 -5.13 -9.83
N LEU A 280 -17.78 -6.10 -9.06
CA LEU A 280 -16.46 -5.97 -8.45
C LEU A 280 -15.38 -5.74 -9.51
N LEU A 281 -15.48 -6.38 -10.68
CA LEU A 281 -14.50 -6.26 -11.76
C LEU A 281 -14.70 -5.01 -12.65
N THR A 282 -15.91 -4.50 -12.80
CA THR A 282 -16.21 -3.36 -13.70
C THR A 282 -16.36 -2.03 -13.00
N ASN A 283 -16.71 -1.99 -11.71
CA ASN A 283 -16.98 -0.73 -11.02
C ASN A 283 -15.67 -0.01 -10.64
N PRO A 284 -15.49 1.27 -11.03
CA PRO A 284 -14.33 2.08 -10.62
C PRO A 284 -14.14 2.27 -9.11
N GLN A 285 -15.20 2.12 -8.31
CA GLN A 285 -15.15 2.26 -6.84
C GLN A 285 -14.76 0.96 -6.13
N SER A 286 -14.63 -0.15 -6.84
CA SER A 286 -14.21 -1.41 -6.23
C SER A 286 -12.73 -1.37 -5.83
N GLU A 287 -12.45 -1.75 -4.59
CA GLU A 287 -11.08 -1.94 -4.07
C GLU A 287 -10.47 -3.28 -4.46
N VAL A 288 -11.16 -4.10 -5.27
CA VAL A 288 -10.61 -5.38 -5.73
C VAL A 288 -9.45 -5.13 -6.67
N GLU A 289 -8.28 -5.58 -6.25
CA GLU A 289 -7.01 -5.44 -6.94
C GLU A 289 -6.50 -6.76 -7.52
N LEU A 290 -6.96 -7.88 -6.97
CA LEU A 290 -6.52 -9.21 -7.31
C LEU A 290 -7.72 -10.15 -7.54
N PHE A 291 -7.72 -10.84 -8.67
CA PHE A 291 -8.72 -11.85 -9.00
C PHE A 291 -8.05 -13.19 -9.26
N VAL A 292 -8.22 -14.14 -8.35
CA VAL A 292 -7.63 -15.46 -8.44
C VAL A 292 -8.68 -16.43 -8.93
N ILE A 293 -8.42 -17.04 -10.08
CA ILE A 293 -9.35 -17.94 -10.74
C ILE A 293 -8.77 -19.35 -10.87
N PRO A 294 -9.65 -20.37 -10.98
CA PRO A 294 -9.22 -21.70 -11.35
C PRO A 294 -8.59 -21.75 -12.76
N PRO A 295 -7.53 -22.55 -13.00
CA PRO A 295 -6.92 -22.73 -14.32
C PRO A 295 -7.91 -23.15 -15.40
N GLU A 296 -8.88 -24.01 -15.07
CA GLU A 296 -9.96 -24.43 -15.97
C GLU A 296 -10.80 -23.25 -16.49
N ASN A 297 -10.87 -22.15 -15.73
CA ASN A 297 -11.63 -20.95 -16.11
C ASN A 297 -10.77 -19.89 -16.82
N LEU A 298 -9.44 -20.04 -16.85
CA LEU A 298 -8.54 -19.02 -17.41
C LEU A 298 -8.88 -18.68 -18.86
N ALA A 299 -8.99 -19.72 -19.70
CA ALA A 299 -9.28 -19.55 -21.12
C ALA A 299 -10.67 -18.96 -21.38
N LEU A 300 -11.62 -19.17 -20.45
CA LEU A 300 -13.01 -18.73 -20.58
C LEU A 300 -13.24 -17.30 -20.07
N LEU A 301 -12.40 -16.84 -19.14
CA LEU A 301 -12.57 -15.55 -18.47
C LEU A 301 -11.64 -14.45 -18.99
N LYS A 302 -10.43 -14.79 -19.47
CA LYS A 302 -9.40 -13.81 -19.81
C LYS A 302 -9.84 -12.73 -20.82
N ASP A 303 -10.71 -13.09 -21.76
CA ASP A 303 -11.15 -12.22 -22.85
C ASP A 303 -12.53 -11.62 -22.59
N ARG A 304 -13.12 -11.84 -21.39
CA ARG A 304 -14.42 -11.26 -21.04
C ARG A 304 -14.31 -9.74 -20.86
N PRO A 305 -15.30 -8.95 -21.31
CA PRO A 305 -15.28 -7.49 -21.15
C PRO A 305 -15.08 -7.03 -19.70
N GLU A 306 -15.64 -7.74 -18.73
CA GLU A 306 -15.52 -7.41 -17.31
C GLU A 306 -14.09 -7.61 -16.80
N VAL A 307 -13.43 -8.69 -17.23
CA VAL A 307 -12.03 -8.97 -16.89
C VAL A 307 -11.09 -8.01 -17.61
N LEU A 308 -11.37 -7.69 -18.88
CA LEU A 308 -10.62 -6.68 -19.61
C LEU A 308 -10.73 -5.31 -18.93
N CYS A 309 -11.93 -4.91 -18.51
CA CYS A 309 -12.15 -3.68 -17.74
C CYS A 309 -11.38 -3.70 -16.40
N PHE A 310 -11.40 -4.82 -15.69
CA PHE A 310 -10.61 -5.04 -14.48
C PHE A 310 -9.10 -4.91 -14.71
N LEU A 311 -8.57 -5.48 -15.80
CA LEU A 311 -7.17 -5.36 -16.17
C LEU A 311 -6.83 -3.93 -16.63
N GLU A 312 -7.72 -3.27 -17.38
CA GLU A 312 -7.53 -1.88 -17.81
C GLU A 312 -7.44 -0.90 -16.64
N ARG A 313 -8.21 -1.13 -15.56
CA ARG A 313 -8.12 -0.35 -14.32
C ARG A 313 -6.96 -0.75 -13.39
N GLY A 314 -6.17 -1.77 -13.73
CA GLY A 314 -4.98 -2.16 -12.96
C GLY A 314 -5.08 -3.42 -12.12
N GLY A 315 -6.21 -4.10 -12.21
CA GLY A 315 -6.40 -5.40 -11.60
C GLY A 315 -5.37 -6.41 -12.07
N THR A 316 -5.09 -7.40 -11.23
CA THR A 316 -4.26 -8.55 -11.59
C THR A 316 -5.10 -9.82 -11.50
N MET A 317 -5.19 -10.56 -12.59
CA MET A 317 -5.82 -11.87 -12.61
C MET A 317 -4.73 -12.96 -12.48
N LEU A 318 -4.90 -13.90 -11.56
CA LEU A 318 -3.95 -14.99 -11.31
C LEU A 318 -4.63 -16.35 -11.44
N THR A 319 -3.87 -17.34 -11.87
CA THR A 319 -4.22 -18.76 -11.80
C THR A 319 -2.98 -19.60 -11.57
N THR A 320 -3.12 -20.79 -11.00
CA THR A 320 -2.05 -21.78 -10.87
C THR A 320 -2.30 -22.96 -11.79
N ASP A 321 -1.27 -23.69 -12.20
CA ASP A 321 -1.47 -24.99 -12.86
C ASP A 321 -2.08 -26.02 -11.90
N VAL A 322 -2.79 -27.00 -12.45
CA VAL A 322 -3.27 -28.17 -11.70
C VAL A 322 -2.04 -29.05 -11.45
N ALA A 323 -1.43 -28.88 -10.28
CA ALA A 323 -0.24 -29.65 -9.90
C ALA A 323 -0.59 -31.14 -9.80
N THR A 324 -0.23 -31.92 -10.83
CA THR A 324 -0.30 -33.39 -10.76
C THR A 324 1.06 -34.07 -10.86
N GLU A 325 2.13 -33.41 -11.34
CA GLU A 325 3.37 -34.16 -11.69
C GLU A 325 4.71 -33.50 -11.31
N LEU A 326 4.76 -32.24 -10.87
CA LEU A 326 6.02 -31.56 -10.54
C LEU A 326 6.03 -30.99 -9.11
N PRO A 327 7.19 -30.95 -8.42
CA PRO A 327 7.35 -30.30 -7.11
C PRO A 327 7.22 -28.77 -7.18
N ALA A 328 7.07 -28.19 -8.37
CA ALA A 328 6.93 -26.76 -8.62
C ALA A 328 5.50 -26.41 -9.06
N THR A 329 4.95 -25.32 -8.53
CA THR A 329 3.65 -24.77 -8.96
C THR A 329 3.89 -23.64 -9.94
N LYS A 330 3.45 -23.80 -11.20
CA LYS A 330 3.47 -22.70 -12.17
C LYS A 330 2.29 -21.77 -11.93
N ILE A 331 2.55 -20.46 -11.90
CA ILE A 331 1.53 -19.41 -11.76
C ILE A 331 1.45 -18.66 -13.10
N THR A 332 0.24 -18.52 -13.63
CA THR A 332 -0.05 -17.67 -14.79
C THR A 332 -0.77 -16.41 -14.32
N ALA A 333 -0.29 -15.24 -14.76
CA ALA A 333 -0.80 -13.95 -14.35
C ALA A 333 -1.11 -13.07 -15.57
N TYR A 334 -2.26 -12.40 -15.54
CA TYR A 334 -2.61 -11.31 -16.45
C TYR A 334 -2.63 -10.04 -15.61
N VAL A 335 -1.73 -9.10 -15.91
CA VAL A 335 -1.56 -7.91 -15.08
C VAL A 335 -1.99 -6.67 -15.83
N GLY A 336 -2.85 -5.91 -15.18
CA GLY A 336 -3.38 -4.66 -15.68
C GLY A 336 -2.31 -3.60 -15.91
N ARG A 337 -2.48 -2.83 -16.99
CA ARG A 337 -1.51 -1.81 -17.40
C ARG A 337 -1.52 -0.55 -16.51
N TYR A 338 -2.51 -0.41 -15.62
CA TYR A 338 -2.66 0.77 -14.79
C TYR A 338 -1.50 0.99 -13.81
N THR A 339 -0.81 -0.05 -13.31
CA THR A 339 0.37 0.18 -12.44
C THR A 339 1.45 0.97 -13.16
N LYS A 340 1.65 0.72 -14.46
CA LYS A 340 2.56 1.52 -15.30
C LYS A 340 2.03 2.95 -15.46
N ARG A 341 0.73 3.07 -15.74
CA ARG A 341 0.05 4.37 -15.88
C ARG A 341 0.10 5.20 -14.59
N GLU A 342 -0.05 4.61 -13.42
CA GLU A 342 0.02 5.28 -12.11
C GLU A 342 1.44 5.71 -11.77
N LEU A 343 2.44 4.88 -12.05
CA LEU A 343 3.85 5.27 -11.93
C LEU A 343 4.17 6.46 -12.85
N ALA A 344 3.67 6.43 -14.09
CA ALA A 344 3.81 7.54 -15.04
C ALA A 344 3.08 8.81 -14.56
N ARG A 345 1.80 8.71 -14.17
CA ARG A 345 0.99 9.82 -13.64
C ARG A 345 1.59 10.42 -12.39
N GLY A 346 2.05 9.59 -11.45
CA GLY A 346 2.71 10.04 -10.22
C GLY A 346 4.00 10.80 -10.50
N LEU A 347 4.76 10.39 -11.51
CA LEU A 347 5.94 11.13 -11.96
C LEU A 347 5.56 12.45 -12.64
N TYR A 348 4.60 12.46 -13.56
CA TYR A 348 4.13 13.68 -14.24
C TYR A 348 3.57 14.71 -13.26
N ALA A 349 2.73 14.28 -12.31
CA ALA A 349 2.18 15.16 -11.28
C ALA A 349 3.29 15.81 -10.44
N ARG A 350 4.34 15.04 -10.09
CA ARG A 350 5.51 15.59 -9.39
C ARG A 350 6.29 16.59 -10.23
N MET A 351 6.56 16.27 -11.49
CA MET A 351 7.21 17.21 -12.42
C MET A 351 6.42 18.53 -12.49
N ARG A 352 5.10 18.46 -12.71
CA ARG A 352 4.24 19.65 -12.74
C ARG A 352 4.17 20.41 -11.42
N SER A 353 4.39 19.75 -10.28
CA SER A 353 4.37 20.40 -8.95
C SER A 353 5.66 21.15 -8.58
N VAL A 354 6.74 20.93 -9.33
CA VAL A 354 8.05 21.54 -9.08
C VAL A 354 8.35 22.54 -10.21
N GLY A 355 8.87 23.72 -9.90
CA GLY A 355 9.38 24.64 -10.93
C GLY A 355 10.84 24.35 -11.30
N GLY A 356 11.22 24.56 -12.57
CA GLY A 356 12.63 24.47 -13.02
C GLY A 356 13.21 23.05 -13.10
N TRP A 357 12.37 22.00 -13.18
CA TRP A 357 12.84 20.62 -13.40
C TRP A 357 13.27 20.37 -14.86
N ASP A 358 12.82 21.24 -15.77
CA ASP A 358 13.14 21.32 -17.18
C ASP A 358 14.52 21.94 -17.44
N THR A 359 14.99 22.83 -16.55
CA THR A 359 16.30 23.49 -16.62
C THR A 359 17.29 23.00 -15.54
N VAL A 360 17.19 21.74 -15.11
CA VAL A 360 17.97 21.24 -13.97
C VAL A 360 19.48 21.34 -14.23
N ASP A 361 20.18 22.12 -13.42
CA ASP A 361 21.64 22.35 -13.48
C ASP A 361 22.49 21.06 -13.48
N SER A 362 21.93 19.96 -12.96
CA SER A 362 22.61 18.67 -12.82
C SER A 362 22.37 17.78 -14.05
N ALA A 363 23.44 17.57 -14.82
CA ALA A 363 23.47 16.71 -16.01
C ALA A 363 22.82 15.32 -15.81
N HIS A 364 23.16 14.63 -14.71
CA HIS A 364 22.63 13.29 -14.41
C HIS A 364 21.12 13.28 -14.19
N ARG A 365 20.56 14.34 -13.60
CA ARG A 365 19.12 14.43 -13.35
C ARG A 365 18.36 14.70 -14.65
N LEU A 366 18.89 15.60 -15.47
CA LEU A 366 18.32 15.89 -16.78
C LEU A 366 18.34 14.63 -17.68
N ARG A 367 19.46 13.88 -17.68
CA ARG A 367 19.55 12.56 -18.29
C ARG A 367 18.44 11.62 -17.83
N ASN A 368 18.23 11.49 -16.53
CA ASN A 368 17.21 10.59 -15.99
C ASN A 368 15.80 10.97 -16.44
N ILE A 369 15.51 12.27 -16.49
CA ILE A 369 14.23 12.82 -16.95
C ILE A 369 14.06 12.54 -18.45
N ALA A 370 15.04 12.90 -19.28
CA ALA A 370 14.99 12.63 -20.72
C ALA A 370 14.79 11.14 -21.02
N ALA A 371 15.51 10.26 -20.31
CA ALA A 371 15.42 8.82 -20.50
C ALA A 371 14.04 8.25 -20.15
N VAL A 372 13.42 8.67 -19.05
CA VAL A 372 12.08 8.16 -18.69
C VAL A 372 10.97 8.77 -19.55
N LEU A 373 11.08 10.05 -19.92
CA LEU A 373 10.09 10.71 -20.76
C LEU A 373 10.05 10.11 -22.17
N THR A 374 11.22 9.85 -22.77
CA THR A 374 11.30 9.19 -24.08
C THR A 374 10.70 7.80 -24.05
N LEU A 375 10.99 6.99 -23.01
CA LEU A 375 10.35 5.68 -22.81
C LEU A 375 8.82 5.80 -22.71
N LEU A 376 8.32 6.66 -21.80
CA LEU A 376 6.89 6.82 -21.56
C LEU A 376 6.15 7.32 -22.80
N TRP A 377 6.78 8.18 -23.60
CA TRP A 377 6.14 8.80 -24.76
C TRP A 377 5.91 7.84 -25.93
N VAL A 378 6.70 6.76 -26.02
CA VAL A 378 6.52 5.71 -27.04
C VAL A 378 5.15 5.05 -26.92
N ASP A 379 4.66 4.84 -25.68
CA ASP A 379 3.37 4.20 -25.42
C ASP A 379 2.27 5.26 -25.21
N GLU A 380 1.27 5.25 -26.10
CA GLU A 380 0.15 6.20 -26.07
C GLU A 380 -0.66 6.15 -24.78
N PHE A 381 -0.71 4.98 -24.10
CA PHE A 381 -1.46 4.81 -22.85
C PHE A 381 -0.89 5.63 -21.69
N ASN A 382 0.38 6.02 -21.75
CA ASN A 382 1.01 6.86 -20.74
C ASN A 382 0.73 8.35 -20.97
N ARG A 383 0.19 8.75 -22.13
CA ARG A 383 -0.08 10.16 -22.51
C ARG A 383 -1.38 10.69 -21.86
N THR A 384 -1.45 10.62 -20.53
CA THR A 384 -2.58 11.06 -19.71
C THR A 384 -2.72 12.59 -19.63
N PRO A 385 -3.86 13.14 -19.19
CA PRO A 385 -3.96 14.58 -18.90
C PRO A 385 -2.89 15.04 -17.92
N GLY A 386 -2.10 16.04 -18.30
CA GLY A 386 -0.95 16.52 -17.51
C GLY A 386 0.38 15.80 -17.79
N ALA A 387 0.38 14.82 -18.73
CA ALA A 387 1.61 14.22 -19.21
C ALA A 387 2.60 15.26 -19.71
N VAL A 388 3.88 14.95 -19.54
CA VAL A 388 5.00 15.78 -19.96
C VAL A 388 5.58 15.16 -21.22
N SER A 389 5.66 15.94 -22.29
CA SER A 389 6.27 15.48 -23.54
C SER A 389 7.79 15.65 -23.52
N PRO A 390 8.57 14.78 -24.21
CA PRO A 390 9.99 15.04 -24.45
C PRO A 390 10.26 16.39 -25.14
N GLY A 391 9.29 16.90 -25.93
CA GLY A 391 9.38 18.20 -26.58
C GLY A 391 9.34 19.39 -25.61
N GLU A 392 8.86 19.22 -24.38
CA GLU A 392 8.91 20.28 -23.37
C GLU A 392 10.33 20.53 -22.84
N ILE A 393 11.23 19.54 -22.97
CA ILE A 393 12.63 19.67 -22.59
C ILE A 393 13.58 19.72 -23.78
N SER A 394 13.11 19.55 -25.03
CA SER A 394 14.00 19.60 -26.21
C SER A 394 14.64 20.96 -26.42
N GLY A 395 14.06 22.04 -25.86
CA GLY A 395 14.63 23.39 -25.92
C GLY A 395 15.99 23.54 -25.23
N VAL A 396 16.38 22.60 -24.35
CA VAL A 396 17.69 22.62 -23.67
C VAL A 396 18.81 22.02 -24.51
N VAL A 397 18.50 21.39 -25.66
CA VAL A 397 19.50 20.69 -26.48
C VAL A 397 20.58 21.65 -26.99
N ASP A 398 20.20 22.81 -27.53
CA ASP A 398 21.16 23.79 -28.04
C ASP A 398 22.09 24.31 -26.92
N GLU A 399 21.54 24.60 -25.73
CA GLU A 399 22.33 25.03 -24.57
C GLU A 399 23.29 23.93 -24.08
N ILE A 400 22.87 22.66 -24.14
CA ILE A 400 23.75 21.52 -23.88
C ILE A 400 24.89 21.44 -24.90
N LEU A 401 24.60 21.62 -26.19
CA LEU A 401 25.61 21.58 -27.24
C LEU A 401 26.66 22.69 -27.06
N GLU A 402 26.22 23.91 -26.75
CA GLU A 402 27.11 25.03 -26.41
C GLU A 402 27.98 24.69 -25.19
N ARG A 403 27.37 24.12 -24.14
CA ARG A 403 28.09 23.72 -22.92
C ARG A 403 29.12 22.63 -23.18
N LEU A 404 28.80 21.63 -24.01
CA LEU A 404 29.70 20.54 -24.40
C LEU A 404 30.86 21.03 -25.27
N ALA A 405 30.70 22.13 -25.99
CA ALA A 405 31.77 22.74 -26.79
C ALA A 405 32.83 23.45 -25.92
N ILE A 406 32.53 23.78 -24.66
CA ILE A 406 33.45 24.48 -23.77
C ILE A 406 34.46 23.49 -23.15
N PRO A 407 35.79 23.67 -23.36
CA PRO A 407 36.80 22.73 -22.89
C PRO A 407 36.77 22.45 -21.38
N ARG A 408 36.45 23.45 -20.56
CA ARG A 408 36.35 23.32 -19.10
C ARG A 408 35.24 22.35 -18.68
N HIS A 409 34.14 22.27 -19.42
CA HIS A 409 33.06 21.33 -19.10
C HIS A 409 33.40 19.91 -19.53
N GLN A 410 34.17 19.75 -20.61
CA GLN A 410 34.70 18.45 -21.04
C GLN A 410 35.70 17.83 -20.04
N GLU A 411 36.26 18.61 -19.11
CA GLU A 411 37.06 18.07 -17.99
C GLU A 411 36.21 17.27 -17.01
N ASP A 412 34.94 17.63 -16.81
CA ASP A 412 33.96 16.82 -16.09
C ASP A 412 33.32 15.81 -17.05
N LEU A 413 34.06 14.73 -17.28
CA LEU A 413 33.68 13.68 -18.22
C LEU A 413 32.36 12.99 -17.84
N SER A 414 32.07 12.84 -16.54
CA SER A 414 30.83 12.20 -16.05
C SER A 414 29.60 13.04 -16.41
N SER A 415 29.65 14.35 -16.13
CA SER A 415 28.56 15.25 -16.52
C SER A 415 28.45 15.38 -18.03
N SER A 416 29.58 15.43 -18.75
CA SER A 416 29.60 15.53 -20.21
C SER A 416 28.96 14.33 -20.89
N ILE A 417 29.27 13.11 -20.44
CA ILE A 417 28.61 11.87 -20.92
C ILE A 417 27.11 11.95 -20.65
N ALA A 418 26.69 12.33 -19.45
CA ALA A 418 25.26 12.43 -19.11
C ALA A 418 24.50 13.45 -19.97
N LEU A 419 25.12 14.60 -20.27
CA LEU A 419 24.55 15.60 -21.18
C LEU A 419 24.49 15.10 -22.62
N ALA A 420 25.54 14.43 -23.10
CA ALA A 420 25.55 13.84 -24.43
C ALA A 420 24.49 12.73 -24.58
N GLN A 421 24.20 11.98 -23.51
CA GLN A 421 23.07 11.04 -23.47
C GLN A 421 21.72 11.75 -23.60
N VAL A 422 21.54 12.94 -23.00
CA VAL A 422 20.32 13.75 -23.19
C VAL A 422 20.14 14.11 -24.66
N VAL A 423 21.20 14.56 -25.33
CA VAL A 423 21.17 14.86 -26.77
C VAL A 423 20.81 13.62 -27.58
N ALA A 424 21.46 12.47 -27.33
CA ALA A 424 21.16 11.22 -28.01
C ALA A 424 19.71 10.72 -27.79
N LEU A 425 19.06 11.09 -26.68
CA LEU A 425 17.68 10.73 -26.38
C LEU A 425 16.65 11.68 -27.01
N LEU A 426 16.95 12.98 -27.04
CA LEU A 426 15.98 14.02 -27.44
C LEU A 426 16.15 14.52 -28.88
N ASP A 427 17.38 14.52 -29.41
CA ASP A 427 17.67 15.04 -30.73
C ASP A 427 17.51 13.94 -31.81
N SER A 428 16.82 14.31 -32.88
CA SER A 428 16.59 13.49 -34.08
C SER A 428 17.24 14.08 -35.32
N SER A 429 17.91 15.23 -35.20
CA SER A 429 18.48 15.94 -36.34
C SER A 429 19.84 15.38 -36.76
N GLU A 430 20.08 15.32 -38.08
CA GLU A 430 21.37 14.94 -38.73
C GLU A 430 22.54 15.91 -38.42
N ARG A 431 22.45 16.72 -37.35
CA ARG A 431 23.48 17.66 -36.89
C ARG A 431 24.60 16.92 -36.17
N SER A 432 25.27 16.01 -36.89
CA SER A 432 26.29 15.10 -36.38
C SER A 432 27.63 15.80 -36.16
N ASN A 433 27.76 16.67 -35.15
CA ASN A 433 29.07 17.18 -34.74
C ASN A 433 29.78 16.17 -33.81
N LEU A 434 30.20 15.03 -34.39
CA LEU A 434 30.90 13.96 -33.66
C LEU A 434 32.20 14.41 -32.99
N ASN A 435 32.77 15.55 -33.42
CA ASN A 435 33.98 16.13 -32.83
C ASN A 435 33.83 16.39 -31.32
N LEU A 436 32.62 16.68 -30.83
CA LEU A 436 32.37 16.88 -29.39
C LEU A 436 32.52 15.58 -28.59
N ILE A 437 32.12 14.45 -29.17
CA ILE A 437 32.23 13.12 -28.56
C ILE A 437 33.66 12.59 -28.72
N ASP A 438 34.27 12.79 -29.89
CA ASP A 438 35.64 12.37 -30.16
C ASP A 438 36.63 13.09 -29.21
N ALA A 439 36.39 14.37 -28.88
CA ALA A 439 37.16 15.09 -27.87
C ALA A 439 37.05 14.51 -26.44
N MET A 440 35.97 13.75 -26.14
CA MET A 440 35.84 13.03 -24.86
C MET A 440 36.71 11.77 -24.84
N LEU A 441 36.87 11.09 -25.99
CA LEU A 441 37.72 9.90 -26.12
C LEU A 441 39.22 10.21 -25.94
N GLU A 442 39.63 11.43 -26.24
CA GLU A 442 41.02 11.88 -26.06
C GLU A 442 41.40 12.13 -24.59
N ARG A 443 40.43 12.11 -23.66
CA ARG A 443 40.67 12.40 -22.24
C ARG A 443 41.30 11.22 -21.51
N ARG A 444 42.18 11.52 -20.54
CA ARG A 444 42.88 10.49 -19.72
C ARG A 444 41.92 9.51 -19.04
N LEU A 445 40.77 9.98 -18.53
CA LEU A 445 39.78 9.11 -17.87
C LEU A 445 39.09 8.14 -18.85
N ALA A 446 39.03 8.46 -20.15
CA ALA A 446 38.53 7.56 -21.19
C ALA A 446 39.47 6.36 -21.45
N GLN A 447 40.63 6.30 -20.79
CA GLN A 447 41.48 5.10 -20.77
C GLN A 447 40.88 3.97 -19.91
N GLN A 448 39.95 4.29 -18.99
CA GLN A 448 39.19 3.28 -18.26
C GLN A 448 38.18 2.61 -19.21
N PHE A 449 38.16 1.28 -19.26
CA PHE A 449 37.39 0.54 -20.26
C PHE A 449 35.88 0.83 -20.19
N ASP A 450 35.32 0.93 -18.99
CA ASP A 450 33.91 1.18 -18.73
C ASP A 450 33.49 2.60 -19.14
N VAL A 451 34.35 3.59 -18.87
CA VAL A 451 34.13 4.98 -19.30
C VAL A 451 34.24 5.10 -20.82
N ARG A 452 35.20 4.40 -21.43
CA ARG A 452 35.32 4.33 -22.89
C ARG A 452 34.06 3.76 -23.54
N LEU A 453 33.54 2.66 -23.01
CA LEU A 453 32.31 2.04 -23.50
C LEU A 453 31.10 2.98 -23.36
N GLN A 454 30.99 3.74 -22.27
CA GLN A 454 29.96 4.79 -22.13
C GLN A 454 30.05 5.85 -23.23
N ILE A 455 31.25 6.34 -23.55
CA ILE A 455 31.45 7.35 -24.62
C ILE A 455 31.12 6.73 -26.00
N LEU A 456 31.51 5.48 -26.24
CA LEU A 456 31.17 4.76 -27.48
C LEU A 456 29.66 4.57 -27.62
N ALA A 457 28.96 4.19 -26.55
CA ALA A 457 27.50 4.07 -26.58
C ALA A 457 26.82 5.41 -26.88
N VAL A 458 27.33 6.51 -26.31
CA VAL A 458 26.86 7.86 -26.66
C VAL A 458 27.13 8.18 -28.12
N ARG A 459 28.30 7.84 -28.66
CA ARG A 459 28.66 8.04 -30.07
C ARG A 459 27.71 7.29 -31.00
N ILE A 460 27.41 6.03 -30.69
CA ILE A 460 26.43 5.20 -31.42
C ILE A 460 25.03 5.82 -31.33
N GLY A 461 24.59 6.16 -30.11
CA GLY A 461 23.28 6.77 -29.87
C GLY A 461 23.07 8.08 -30.61
N TRP A 462 24.10 8.93 -30.64
CA TRP A 462 24.08 10.22 -31.33
C TRP A 462 24.13 10.06 -32.85
N SER A 463 24.99 9.20 -33.37
CA SER A 463 25.10 8.94 -34.82
C SER A 463 23.96 8.09 -35.40
N ARG A 464 23.15 7.46 -34.54
CA ARG A 464 22.13 6.46 -34.91
C ARG A 464 22.70 5.28 -35.72
N ASN A 465 23.99 5.00 -35.57
CA ASN A 465 24.67 3.96 -36.34
C ASN A 465 24.57 2.59 -35.63
N ALA A 466 23.59 1.79 -36.03
CA ALA A 466 23.37 0.45 -35.47
C ALA A 466 24.35 -0.63 -35.98
N ASP A 467 25.23 -0.31 -36.94
CA ASP A 467 26.12 -1.28 -37.60
C ASP A 467 27.40 -1.60 -36.78
N GLN A 468 27.54 -1.06 -35.57
CA GLN A 468 28.68 -1.35 -34.70
C GLN A 468 28.36 -2.52 -33.75
N ASP A 469 29.23 -3.53 -33.71
CA ASP A 469 29.14 -4.71 -32.81
C ASP A 469 29.47 -4.35 -31.34
N TYR A 470 28.74 -3.39 -30.78
CA TYR A 470 28.98 -2.85 -29.44
C TYR A 470 28.96 -3.93 -28.35
N LEU A 471 28.07 -4.92 -28.44
CA LEU A 471 28.01 -6.01 -27.45
C LEU A 471 29.26 -6.89 -27.49
N GLN A 472 29.89 -7.03 -28.64
CA GLN A 472 31.14 -7.76 -28.79
C GLN A 472 32.31 -6.99 -28.16
N ASP A 473 32.36 -5.68 -28.38
CA ASP A 473 33.34 -4.80 -27.72
C ASP A 473 33.19 -4.82 -26.19
N VAL A 474 31.95 -4.77 -25.69
CA VAL A 474 31.64 -4.88 -24.26
C VAL A 474 32.11 -6.22 -23.71
N ARG A 475 31.77 -7.32 -24.38
CA ARG A 475 32.17 -8.67 -23.95
C ARG A 475 33.68 -8.80 -23.90
N ALA A 476 34.39 -8.39 -24.95
CA ALA A 476 35.84 -8.46 -25.01
C ALA A 476 36.49 -7.65 -23.87
N ALA A 477 36.05 -6.40 -23.67
CA ALA A 477 36.55 -5.54 -22.60
C ALA A 477 36.27 -6.10 -21.20
N LEU A 478 35.10 -6.71 -20.98
CA LEU A 478 34.78 -7.35 -19.71
C LEU A 478 35.62 -8.60 -19.45
N VAL A 479 35.84 -9.47 -20.45
CA VAL A 479 36.71 -10.65 -20.30
C VAL A 479 38.10 -10.24 -19.81
N ASP A 480 38.68 -9.19 -20.40
CA ASP A 480 39.99 -8.70 -20.03
C ASP A 480 40.00 -8.03 -18.64
N ALA A 481 38.93 -7.34 -18.27
CA ALA A 481 38.84 -6.58 -17.02
C ALA A 481 38.46 -7.42 -15.78
N VAL A 482 37.64 -8.46 -15.95
CA VAL A 482 37.04 -9.27 -14.87
C VAL A 482 38.06 -9.74 -13.80
N PRO A 483 39.26 -10.23 -14.17
CA PRO A 483 40.25 -10.66 -13.17
C PRO A 483 40.70 -9.54 -12.22
N ALA A 484 40.68 -8.29 -12.68
CA ALA A 484 41.18 -7.12 -11.94
C ALA A 484 40.05 -6.29 -11.28
N LEU A 485 38.77 -6.64 -11.49
CA LEU A 485 37.66 -5.91 -10.90
C LEU A 485 37.60 -6.09 -9.37
N SER A 486 37.65 -4.97 -8.65
CA SER A 486 37.54 -4.90 -7.19
C SER A 486 36.21 -4.32 -6.70
N ARG A 487 35.40 -3.76 -7.61
CA ARG A 487 34.13 -3.07 -7.32
C ARG A 487 33.14 -3.30 -8.45
N VAL A 488 31.85 -3.22 -8.15
CA VAL A 488 30.76 -3.39 -9.12
C VAL A 488 30.55 -2.17 -10.04
N ALA A 489 31.04 -0.99 -9.67
CA ALA A 489 30.76 0.26 -10.40
C ALA A 489 31.05 0.23 -11.91
N PRO A 490 32.15 -0.39 -12.42
CA PRO A 490 32.37 -0.53 -13.86
C PRO A 490 31.29 -1.36 -14.56
N VAL A 491 30.82 -2.44 -13.92
CA VAL A 491 29.75 -3.30 -14.43
C VAL A 491 28.43 -2.51 -14.52
N VAL A 492 28.12 -1.71 -13.50
CA VAL A 492 26.94 -0.82 -13.51
C VAL A 492 26.96 0.15 -14.69
N ARG A 493 28.11 0.77 -14.98
CA ARG A 493 28.25 1.73 -16.10
C ARG A 493 28.12 1.06 -17.46
N VAL A 494 28.63 -0.17 -17.60
CA VAL A 494 28.44 -0.99 -18.79
C VAL A 494 26.95 -1.31 -18.99
N LEU A 495 26.26 -1.74 -17.94
CA LEU A 495 24.82 -2.02 -17.97
C LEU A 495 23.98 -0.78 -18.29
N ASP A 496 24.34 0.41 -17.77
CA ASP A 496 23.71 1.68 -18.14
C ASP A 496 23.85 1.97 -19.65
N SER A 497 25.03 1.71 -20.21
CA SER A 497 25.31 1.93 -21.64
C SER A 497 24.53 0.98 -22.54
N ILE A 498 24.45 -0.30 -22.15
CA ILE A 498 23.61 -1.30 -22.84
C ILE A 498 22.14 -0.86 -22.77
N ALA A 499 21.65 -0.45 -21.60
CA ALA A 499 20.28 0.00 -21.43
C ALA A 499 19.95 1.23 -22.30
N LEU A 500 20.89 2.18 -22.45
CA LEU A 500 20.72 3.33 -23.33
C LEU A 500 20.54 2.90 -24.79
N LEU A 501 21.45 2.06 -25.31
CA LEU A 501 21.39 1.63 -26.71
C LEU A 501 20.20 0.72 -26.99
N HIS A 502 19.81 -0.13 -26.03
CA HIS A 502 18.59 -0.93 -26.11
C HIS A 502 17.35 -0.05 -26.20
N GLN A 503 17.24 0.97 -25.34
CA GLN A 503 16.15 1.93 -25.37
C GLN A 503 16.06 2.68 -26.72
N LEU A 504 17.20 2.94 -27.37
CA LEU A 504 17.26 3.56 -28.69
C LEU A 504 17.03 2.58 -29.85
N GLY A 505 16.94 1.28 -29.59
CA GLY A 505 16.80 0.24 -30.61
C GLY A 505 18.05 0.03 -31.47
N LEU A 506 19.25 0.32 -30.93
CA LEU A 506 20.52 0.35 -31.66
C LEU A 506 21.46 -0.81 -31.33
N LEU A 507 21.00 -1.83 -30.60
CA LEU A 507 21.82 -3.01 -30.30
C LEU A 507 21.63 -4.08 -31.37
N HIS A 508 22.71 -4.48 -32.03
CA HIS A 508 22.77 -5.69 -32.83
C HIS A 508 23.15 -6.89 -31.96
N ALA A 509 22.52 -8.05 -32.18
CA ALA A 509 22.65 -9.21 -31.30
C ALA A 509 23.09 -10.47 -32.07
N ASP A 510 24.37 -10.81 -31.94
CA ASP A 510 24.82 -12.19 -32.13
C ASP A 510 24.46 -13.01 -30.89
N ARG A 511 23.71 -14.10 -31.07
CA ARG A 511 23.19 -14.94 -29.97
C ARG A 511 24.32 -15.49 -29.08
N GLY A 512 25.43 -15.90 -29.69
CA GLY A 512 26.60 -16.42 -28.96
C GLY A 512 27.26 -15.35 -28.10
N CYS A 513 27.38 -14.14 -28.63
CA CYS A 513 27.90 -12.99 -27.89
C CYS A 513 26.99 -12.59 -26.71
N VAL A 514 25.67 -12.49 -26.94
CA VAL A 514 24.71 -12.13 -25.88
C VAL A 514 24.75 -13.14 -24.74
N LYS A 515 24.77 -14.45 -25.04
CA LYS A 515 24.90 -15.49 -24.03
C LYS A 515 26.19 -15.36 -23.21
N GLY A 516 27.34 -15.24 -23.88
CA GLY A 516 28.63 -15.10 -23.19
C GLY A 516 28.72 -13.83 -22.35
N LEU A 517 28.10 -12.74 -22.80
CA LEU A 517 27.99 -11.51 -22.01
C LEU A 517 27.06 -11.69 -20.80
N ALA A 518 25.93 -12.35 -20.97
CA ALA A 518 24.97 -12.64 -19.92
C ALA A 518 25.58 -13.48 -18.80
N GLU A 519 26.35 -14.53 -19.14
CA GLU A 519 27.11 -15.36 -18.20
C GLU A 519 28.12 -14.50 -17.40
N LEU A 520 28.90 -13.66 -18.09
CA LEU A 520 29.89 -12.78 -17.44
C LEU A 520 29.24 -11.77 -16.48
N ILE A 521 28.12 -11.16 -16.89
CA ILE A 521 27.39 -10.20 -16.04
C ILE A 521 26.82 -10.90 -14.81
N ALA A 522 26.19 -12.08 -14.98
CA ALA A 522 25.66 -12.85 -13.86
C ALA A 522 26.76 -13.19 -12.84
N ASP A 523 27.90 -13.71 -13.31
CA ASP A 523 29.05 -14.04 -12.46
C ASP A 523 29.57 -12.81 -11.68
N GLN A 524 29.59 -11.62 -12.32
CA GLN A 524 30.02 -10.40 -11.62
C GLN A 524 28.99 -9.91 -10.61
N LEU A 525 27.69 -10.00 -10.89
CA LEU A 525 26.65 -9.58 -9.95
C LEU A 525 26.55 -10.52 -8.75
N GLU A 526 26.81 -11.83 -8.93
CA GLU A 526 26.95 -12.79 -7.85
C GLU A 526 28.18 -12.51 -6.97
N ARG A 527 29.31 -12.12 -7.58
CA ARG A 527 30.53 -11.72 -6.84
C ARG A 527 30.32 -10.47 -5.98
N PHE A 528 29.41 -9.58 -6.39
CA PHE A 528 29.09 -8.34 -5.69
C PHE A 528 27.59 -8.27 -5.37
N PRO A 529 27.08 -9.02 -4.37
CA PRO A 529 25.66 -9.09 -4.10
C PRO A 529 25.07 -7.73 -3.66
N PRO A 530 23.80 -7.44 -4.00
CA PRO A 530 23.16 -6.17 -3.65
C PRO A 530 22.91 -6.05 -2.14
N GLN A 531 23.10 -4.86 -1.59
CA GLN A 531 22.73 -4.57 -0.21
C GLN A 531 21.21 -4.31 -0.09
N PRO A 532 20.51 -4.75 0.97
CA PRO A 532 19.05 -4.61 1.08
C PRO A 532 18.51 -3.18 1.05
N GLU A 533 19.32 -2.20 1.45
CA GLU A 533 18.91 -0.79 1.61
C GLU A 533 19.25 0.09 0.41
N VAL A 534 20.37 -0.22 -0.27
CA VAL A 534 20.94 0.63 -1.34
C VAL A 534 21.20 -0.12 -2.63
N GLY A 535 21.14 -1.45 -2.62
CA GLY A 535 21.45 -2.34 -3.74
C GLY A 535 22.93 -2.32 -4.12
N TRP A 536 23.24 -2.10 -5.40
CA TRP A 536 24.61 -2.00 -5.91
C TRP A 536 25.09 -0.56 -5.91
N ALA A 537 26.00 -0.21 -4.99
CA ALA A 537 26.64 1.10 -4.81
C ALA A 537 25.71 2.29 -4.47
N SER A 538 24.55 2.41 -5.12
CA SER A 538 23.47 3.35 -4.81
C SER A 538 22.15 2.87 -5.41
N VAL A 539 21.03 3.49 -5.00
CA VAL A 539 19.71 3.14 -5.55
C VAL A 539 19.62 3.46 -7.04
N GLU A 540 20.23 4.55 -7.49
CA GLU A 540 20.32 4.91 -8.91
C GLU A 540 21.17 3.92 -9.69
N ALA A 541 22.32 3.51 -9.16
CA ALA A 541 23.15 2.47 -9.76
C ALA A 541 22.42 1.11 -9.82
N THR A 542 21.61 0.81 -8.80
CA THR A 542 20.73 -0.37 -8.81
C THR A 542 19.68 -0.28 -9.91
N ALA A 543 19.09 0.88 -10.14
CA ALA A 543 18.17 1.10 -11.26
C ALA A 543 18.89 0.90 -12.61
N ASP A 544 20.16 1.28 -12.72
CA ASP A 544 20.98 1.06 -13.92
C ASP A 544 21.25 -0.43 -14.18
N VAL A 545 21.54 -1.20 -13.11
CA VAL A 545 21.67 -2.66 -13.18
C VAL A 545 20.37 -3.30 -13.67
N VAL A 546 19.23 -2.96 -13.06
CA VAL A 546 17.92 -3.50 -13.46
C VAL A 546 17.65 -3.25 -14.94
N ARG A 547 17.80 -2.00 -15.39
CA ARG A 547 17.59 -1.63 -16.80
C ARG A 547 18.51 -2.42 -17.75
N GLY A 548 19.80 -2.49 -17.45
CA GLY A 548 20.77 -3.15 -18.32
C GLY A 548 20.59 -4.66 -18.36
N VAL A 549 20.28 -5.28 -17.22
CA VAL A 549 20.01 -6.73 -17.14
C VAL A 549 18.74 -7.07 -17.93
N LEU A 550 17.68 -6.26 -17.80
CA LEU A 550 16.45 -6.45 -18.57
C LEU A 550 16.68 -6.29 -20.09
N ALA A 551 17.53 -5.36 -20.51
CA ALA A 551 17.93 -5.24 -21.91
C ALA A 551 18.67 -6.49 -22.42
N ILE A 552 19.58 -7.06 -21.62
CA ILE A 552 20.28 -8.31 -21.98
C ILE A 552 19.30 -9.48 -22.05
N LEU A 553 18.39 -9.58 -21.08
CA LEU A 553 17.36 -10.62 -21.03
C LEU A 553 16.45 -10.59 -22.26
N ASP A 554 16.01 -9.41 -22.67
CA ASP A 554 15.21 -9.21 -23.88
C ASP A 554 15.95 -9.69 -25.15
N LEU A 555 17.25 -9.41 -25.25
CA LEU A 555 18.09 -9.87 -26.37
C LEU A 555 18.41 -11.37 -26.34
N LEU A 556 18.46 -11.99 -25.15
CA LEU A 556 18.79 -13.40 -24.97
C LEU A 556 17.64 -14.31 -25.43
N GLY A 557 16.39 -13.87 -25.26
CA GLY A 557 15.19 -14.63 -25.62
C GLY A 557 15.01 -15.90 -24.78
N GLN A 558 14.37 -16.92 -25.36
CA GLN A 558 14.00 -18.17 -24.66
C GLN A 558 15.05 -19.29 -24.77
N ASP A 559 16.13 -19.09 -25.53
CA ASP A 559 17.05 -20.15 -25.93
C ASP A 559 18.02 -20.60 -24.81
N TYR A 560 18.19 -19.78 -23.76
CA TYR A 560 19.18 -20.00 -22.69
C TYR A 560 18.56 -19.83 -21.29
N PRO A 561 17.68 -20.75 -20.85
CA PRO A 561 16.87 -20.59 -19.65
C PRO A 561 17.69 -20.43 -18.36
N GLU A 562 18.79 -21.18 -18.20
CA GLU A 562 19.61 -21.15 -16.96
C GLU A 562 20.26 -19.78 -16.72
N VAL A 563 20.86 -19.18 -17.76
CA VAL A 563 21.50 -17.86 -17.66
C VAL A 563 20.44 -16.77 -17.53
N ALA A 564 19.31 -16.92 -18.23
CA ALA A 564 18.17 -16.01 -18.12
C ALA A 564 17.61 -15.99 -16.69
N GLU A 565 17.49 -17.14 -16.04
CA GLU A 565 17.01 -17.25 -14.66
C GLU A 565 17.93 -16.52 -13.68
N ARG A 566 19.25 -16.77 -13.73
CA ARG A 566 20.24 -16.08 -12.88
C ARG A 566 20.19 -14.56 -13.04
N LEU A 567 20.11 -14.08 -14.28
CA LEU A 567 19.98 -12.65 -14.54
C LEU A 567 18.63 -12.10 -14.05
N ALA A 568 17.54 -12.85 -14.22
CA ALA A 568 16.22 -12.46 -13.75
C ALA A 568 16.19 -12.29 -12.23
N GLU A 569 16.85 -13.17 -11.46
CA GLU A 569 16.99 -13.04 -10.01
C GLU A 569 17.62 -11.69 -9.61
N HIS A 570 18.70 -11.28 -10.30
CA HIS A 570 19.33 -9.99 -10.05
C HIS A 570 18.43 -8.81 -10.42
N ALA A 571 17.73 -8.88 -11.56
CA ALA A 571 16.78 -7.84 -11.96
C ALA A 571 15.65 -7.69 -10.94
N VAL A 572 15.10 -8.81 -10.44
CA VAL A 572 14.07 -8.82 -9.39
C VAL A 572 14.61 -8.22 -8.09
N ALA A 573 15.78 -8.68 -7.61
CA ALA A 573 16.41 -8.17 -6.39
C ALA A 573 16.68 -6.65 -6.46
N GLY A 574 17.18 -6.17 -7.60
CA GLY A 574 17.39 -4.74 -7.82
C GLY A 574 16.08 -3.95 -7.83
N ALA A 575 15.08 -4.46 -8.54
CA ALA A 575 13.78 -3.79 -8.65
C ALA A 575 13.07 -3.69 -7.29
N GLN A 576 13.26 -4.67 -6.39
CA GLN A 576 12.79 -4.60 -4.99
C GLN A 576 13.39 -3.42 -4.23
N VAL A 577 14.70 -3.21 -4.34
CA VAL A 577 15.39 -2.09 -3.68
C VAL A 577 14.88 -0.76 -4.23
N VAL A 578 14.80 -0.63 -5.56
CA VAL A 578 14.28 0.57 -6.24
C VAL A 578 12.86 0.90 -5.78
N LEU A 579 12.03 -0.13 -5.68
CA LEU A 579 10.66 0.00 -5.21
C LEU A 579 10.57 0.50 -3.77
N ARG A 580 11.28 -0.16 -2.84
CA ARG A 580 11.27 0.24 -1.42
C ARG A 580 11.62 1.71 -1.27
N GLU A 581 12.57 2.18 -2.07
CA GLU A 581 12.99 3.57 -2.03
C GLU A 581 11.97 4.53 -2.67
N LEU A 582 11.27 4.13 -3.73
CA LEU A 582 10.17 4.93 -4.29
C LEU A 582 9.01 5.11 -3.29
N GLY A 583 8.72 4.08 -2.48
CA GLY A 583 7.71 4.10 -1.42
C GLY A 583 8.09 4.99 -0.21
N ARG A 584 9.37 5.28 -0.01
CA ARG A 584 9.84 6.24 1.00
C ARG A 584 9.57 7.67 0.50
N GLY A 585 8.40 8.20 0.82
CA GLY A 585 8.04 9.58 0.50
C GLY A 585 8.93 10.60 1.23
N LYS A 586 9.50 11.55 0.49
CA LYS A 586 10.01 12.81 1.07
C LYS A 586 8.84 13.77 1.28
N SER A 587 8.91 14.56 2.36
CA SER A 587 7.84 15.49 2.77
C SER A 587 7.64 16.69 1.83
N THR A 588 8.64 17.04 1.00
CA THR A 588 8.54 18.13 0.02
C THR A 588 9.25 17.75 -1.29
N PRO A 589 8.57 17.71 -2.44
CA PRO A 589 9.19 17.44 -3.73
C PRO A 589 10.10 18.59 -4.16
N ASP A 590 11.30 18.27 -4.67
CA ASP A 590 12.24 19.21 -5.27
C ASP A 590 12.77 18.65 -6.60
N ALA A 591 13.45 19.49 -7.40
CA ALA A 591 13.96 19.07 -8.71
C ALA A 591 14.99 17.91 -8.59
N ARG A 592 15.65 17.78 -7.43
CA ARG A 592 16.54 16.65 -7.12
C ARG A 592 15.78 15.35 -6.97
N ASP A 593 14.69 15.35 -6.20
CA ASP A 593 13.79 14.22 -6.00
C ASP A 593 13.16 13.79 -7.32
N VAL A 594 12.72 14.74 -8.16
CA VAL A 594 12.17 14.47 -9.49
C VAL A 594 13.18 13.71 -10.37
N GLY A 595 14.41 14.23 -10.52
CA GLY A 595 15.44 13.59 -11.34
C GLY A 595 15.89 12.21 -10.82
N ARG A 596 15.87 12.01 -9.49
CA ARG A 596 16.12 10.70 -8.88
C ARG A 596 14.96 9.74 -9.16
N ARG A 597 13.73 10.14 -8.86
CA ARG A 597 12.52 9.33 -9.06
C ARG A 597 12.29 8.99 -10.53
N ALA A 598 12.64 9.88 -11.46
CA ALA A 598 12.62 9.60 -12.89
C ALA A 598 13.40 8.33 -13.23
N ARG A 599 14.60 8.17 -12.68
CA ARG A 599 15.44 6.98 -12.91
C ARG A 599 14.86 5.71 -12.29
N LEU A 600 14.39 5.83 -11.05
CA LEU A 600 13.79 4.70 -10.33
C LEU A 600 12.50 4.22 -11.01
N THR A 601 11.67 5.17 -11.43
CA THR A 601 10.42 4.92 -12.15
C THR A 601 10.70 4.24 -13.48
N HIS A 602 11.72 4.69 -14.22
CA HIS A 602 12.14 4.04 -15.46
C HIS A 602 12.47 2.56 -15.23
N ALA A 603 13.34 2.25 -14.26
CA ALA A 603 13.71 0.87 -13.98
C ALA A 603 12.51 0.00 -13.56
N LEU A 604 11.60 0.53 -12.74
CA LEU A 604 10.38 -0.20 -12.37
C LEU A 604 9.44 -0.41 -13.53
N LEU A 605 9.27 0.56 -14.43
CA LEU A 605 8.44 0.38 -15.61
C LEU A 605 8.96 -0.79 -16.44
N LEU A 606 10.26 -0.79 -16.80
CA LEU A 606 10.85 -1.90 -17.52
C LEU A 606 10.71 -3.24 -16.78
N ALA A 607 10.89 -3.24 -15.45
CA ALA A 607 10.76 -4.46 -14.66
C ALA A 607 9.31 -4.96 -14.61
N VAL A 608 8.31 -4.08 -14.59
CA VAL A 608 6.89 -4.44 -14.68
C VAL A 608 6.54 -4.95 -16.08
N ASP A 609 7.16 -4.42 -17.12
CA ASP A 609 7.00 -4.90 -18.49
C ASP A 609 7.53 -6.33 -18.64
N TYR A 610 8.72 -6.60 -18.09
CA TYR A 610 9.41 -7.88 -18.23
C TYR A 610 8.92 -8.95 -17.22
N PHE A 611 8.57 -8.54 -16.00
CA PHE A 611 8.00 -9.40 -14.97
C PHE A 611 6.60 -8.88 -14.58
N PRO A 612 5.56 -9.18 -15.39
CA PRO A 612 4.23 -8.61 -15.22
C PRO A 612 3.60 -8.74 -13.83
N VAL A 613 4.03 -9.65 -12.96
CA VAL A 613 3.38 -9.92 -11.66
C VAL A 613 3.61 -8.84 -10.58
N GLY A 614 4.33 -7.76 -10.93
CA GLY A 614 4.56 -6.65 -10.02
C GLY A 614 5.65 -7.00 -9.02
N VAL A 615 6.85 -6.49 -9.28
CA VAL A 615 7.94 -6.38 -8.31
C VAL A 615 7.45 -5.82 -6.96
N GLN A 616 6.35 -5.08 -6.90
CA GLN A 616 5.66 -4.73 -5.65
C GLN A 616 5.03 -5.90 -4.93
N ARG A 617 4.24 -6.69 -5.64
CA ARG A 617 3.30 -7.62 -5.04
C ARG A 617 3.89 -8.98 -4.81
N LEU A 618 4.99 -9.37 -5.46
CA LEU A 618 5.68 -10.65 -5.19
C LEU A 618 6.74 -10.56 -4.10
N THR A 619 7.22 -9.36 -3.81
CA THR A 619 8.44 -9.14 -3.02
C THR A 619 8.14 -8.61 -1.62
N THR A 620 6.92 -8.13 -1.41
CA THR A 620 6.28 -8.06 -0.10
C THR A 620 5.74 -9.43 0.35
N LEU A 621 5.82 -10.47 -0.49
CA LEU A 621 5.41 -11.81 -0.12
C LEU A 621 6.60 -12.52 0.50
N GLN A 622 6.52 -12.79 1.79
CA GLN A 622 7.32 -13.85 2.38
C GLN A 622 6.75 -15.17 1.87
N TRP A 623 7.42 -15.73 0.87
CA TRP A 623 7.18 -17.10 0.44
C TRP A 623 7.66 -18.04 1.56
N PRO A 624 6.88 -19.06 1.94
CA PRO A 624 7.38 -20.07 2.86
C PRO A 624 8.56 -20.80 2.21
N ASP A 625 9.66 -20.95 2.95
CA ASP A 625 10.83 -21.68 2.46
C ASP A 625 10.43 -23.10 2.03
N SER A 626 10.66 -23.41 0.76
CA SER A 626 10.37 -24.70 0.13
C SER A 626 11.19 -25.87 0.73
N SER A 627 12.14 -25.58 1.62
CA SER A 627 12.94 -26.55 2.36
C SER A 627 12.21 -27.21 3.54
N ALA A 628 11.04 -26.70 3.96
CA ALA A 628 10.29 -27.26 5.10
C ALA A 628 9.36 -28.43 4.75
N VAL A 629 9.15 -28.73 3.46
CA VAL A 629 8.18 -29.76 3.01
C VAL A 629 8.85 -31.08 2.61
N THR A 630 10.18 -31.14 2.51
CA THR A 630 10.91 -32.34 2.08
C THR A 630 11.30 -33.31 3.20
N ALA A 631 10.92 -33.07 4.46
CA ALA A 631 11.13 -34.04 5.53
C ALA A 631 9.81 -34.68 5.95
N GLY A 632 9.61 -35.94 5.59
CA GLY A 632 8.49 -36.76 6.03
C GLY A 632 8.49 -36.99 7.54
N ALA A 633 7.93 -36.03 8.29
CA ALA A 633 7.64 -36.17 9.71
C ALA A 633 6.21 -35.66 10.01
N PRO A 634 5.34 -36.47 10.65
CA PRO A 634 4.04 -36.02 11.11
C PRO A 634 4.18 -35.32 12.46
N SER A 635 4.52 -34.02 12.46
CA SER A 635 4.42 -33.10 13.61
C SER A 635 5.00 -31.74 13.17
N THR A 636 4.46 -30.57 13.45
CA THR A 636 3.26 -30.10 14.13
C THR A 636 3.14 -28.64 13.65
N GLN A 637 1.99 -28.24 13.11
CA GLN A 637 1.71 -26.87 12.63
C GLN A 637 2.04 -25.79 13.69
N GLY A 638 2.11 -26.13 14.97
CA GLY A 638 2.44 -25.22 16.08
C GLY A 638 3.81 -24.54 15.96
N ALA A 639 4.89 -25.22 15.55
CA ALA A 639 6.22 -24.62 15.57
C ALA A 639 6.41 -23.51 14.51
N LEU A 640 5.74 -23.64 13.36
CA LEU A 640 5.73 -22.62 12.31
C LEU A 640 4.78 -21.46 12.67
N ILE A 641 3.63 -21.78 13.29
CA ILE A 641 2.68 -20.79 13.80
C ILE A 641 3.32 -19.93 14.89
N ASP A 642 4.05 -20.53 15.83
CA ASP A 642 4.73 -19.79 16.90
C ASP A 642 5.83 -18.87 16.37
N HIS A 643 6.56 -19.29 15.34
CA HIS A 643 7.57 -18.47 14.68
C HIS A 643 6.95 -17.28 13.92
N LEU A 644 5.85 -17.51 13.18
CA LEU A 644 5.16 -16.46 12.43
C LEU A 644 4.38 -15.50 13.34
N VAL A 645 3.81 -15.98 14.45
CA VAL A 645 3.17 -15.14 15.47
C VAL A 645 4.21 -14.25 16.14
N ALA A 646 5.40 -14.77 16.45
CA ALA A 646 6.49 -13.97 16.99
C ALA A 646 6.97 -12.87 16.01
N GLU A 647 7.08 -13.19 14.72
CA GLU A 647 7.55 -12.22 13.73
C GLU A 647 6.48 -11.19 13.35
N ASN A 648 5.21 -11.57 13.30
CA ASN A 648 4.10 -10.65 13.04
C ASN A 648 3.87 -9.72 14.24
N LYS A 649 4.04 -10.22 15.47
CA LYS A 649 4.10 -9.39 16.68
C LYS A 649 5.25 -8.39 16.61
N ARG A 650 6.45 -8.84 16.20
CA ARG A 650 7.61 -7.97 16.01
C ARG A 650 7.37 -6.87 14.97
N LEU A 651 6.70 -7.19 13.86
CA LEU A 651 6.35 -6.22 12.80
C LEU A 651 5.31 -5.20 13.27
N ARG A 652 4.30 -5.64 14.03
CA ARG A 652 3.32 -4.74 14.66
C ARG A 652 3.96 -3.83 15.70
N ASP A 653 4.86 -4.37 16.52
CA ASP A 653 5.63 -3.58 17.50
C ASP A 653 6.52 -2.56 16.78
N LEU A 654 7.10 -2.90 15.62
CA LEU A 654 7.87 -1.99 14.75
C LEU A 654 7.00 -0.90 14.10
N GLU A 655 5.80 -1.24 13.64
CA GLU A 655 4.85 -0.28 13.04
C GLU A 655 4.26 0.67 14.09
N GLN A 656 3.98 0.15 15.28
CA GLN A 656 3.57 0.95 16.43
C GLN A 656 4.72 1.86 16.90
N GLN A 657 5.96 1.37 16.92
CA GLN A 657 7.15 2.21 17.17
C GLN A 657 7.35 3.27 16.08
N LEU A 658 7.10 2.95 14.80
CA LEU A 658 7.22 3.90 13.67
C LEU A 658 6.12 4.97 13.69
N SER A 659 4.89 4.61 14.02
CA SER A 659 3.77 5.55 14.17
C SER A 659 3.95 6.45 15.39
N GLN A 660 4.40 5.90 16.52
CA GLN A 660 4.82 6.68 17.71
C GLN A 660 6.02 7.58 17.39
N ALA A 661 7.00 7.11 16.61
CA ALA A 661 8.13 7.93 16.16
C ALA A 661 7.71 9.04 15.18
N ARG A 662 6.71 8.79 14.31
CA ARG A 662 6.14 9.82 13.42
C ARG A 662 5.36 10.87 14.20
N LEU A 663 4.53 10.46 15.17
CA LEU A 663 3.85 11.38 16.09
C LEU A 663 4.85 12.18 16.92
N ALA A 664 5.88 11.53 17.48
CA ALA A 664 6.96 12.19 18.20
C ALA A 664 7.78 13.14 17.30
N ALA A 665 7.92 12.84 16.01
CA ALA A 665 8.58 13.73 15.05
C ALA A 665 7.72 14.94 14.67
N ILE A 666 6.40 14.78 14.54
CA ILE A 666 5.47 15.87 14.23
C ILE A 666 5.30 16.79 15.45
N VAL A 667 5.01 16.22 16.62
CA VAL A 667 4.89 16.94 17.89
C VAL A 667 6.22 17.55 18.30
N GLY A 668 7.33 16.82 18.13
CA GLY A 668 8.69 17.31 18.39
C GLY A 668 9.12 18.46 17.47
N ARG A 669 8.80 18.41 16.16
CA ARG A 669 9.08 19.53 15.25
C ARG A 669 8.22 20.75 15.54
N GLY A 670 6.93 20.55 15.84
CA GLY A 670 6.02 21.62 16.27
C GLY A 670 6.50 22.29 17.54
N GLY A 671 6.91 21.49 18.55
CA GLY A 671 7.47 22.00 19.80
C GLY A 671 8.78 22.76 19.60
N VAL A 672 9.71 22.25 18.78
CA VAL A 672 11.03 22.88 18.55
C VAL A 672 10.94 24.18 17.73
N THR A 673 9.91 24.39 16.92
CA THR A 673 9.76 25.62 16.12
C THR A 673 8.87 26.68 16.76
N TRP A 674 7.72 26.28 17.33
CA TRP A 674 6.76 27.24 17.88
C TRP A 674 7.16 27.79 19.25
N LEU A 675 7.76 26.98 20.12
CA LEU A 675 8.12 27.43 21.46
C LEU A 675 9.22 28.50 21.47
N PRO A 676 10.33 28.39 20.71
CA PRO A 676 11.33 29.47 20.63
C PRO A 676 10.77 30.74 19.98
N ALA A 677 9.89 30.61 18.98
CA ALA A 677 9.24 31.77 18.37
C ALA A 677 8.33 32.50 19.36
N LEU A 678 7.52 31.75 20.13
CA LEU A 678 6.69 32.30 21.21
C LEU A 678 7.56 32.94 22.31
N LEU A 679 8.71 32.33 22.61
CA LEU A 679 9.70 32.84 23.55
C LEU A 679 10.22 34.21 23.12
N ILE A 680 10.60 34.37 21.85
CA ILE A 680 11.08 35.63 21.28
C ILE A 680 9.99 36.69 21.29
N VAL A 681 8.74 36.31 20.97
CA VAL A 681 7.59 37.24 21.01
C VAL A 681 7.30 37.71 22.43
N VAL A 682 7.26 36.80 23.41
CA VAL A 682 7.03 37.15 24.83
C VAL A 682 8.17 38.01 25.37
N LEU A 683 9.43 37.69 25.02
CA LEU A 683 10.59 38.48 25.41
C LEU A 683 10.56 39.88 24.77
N GLY A 684 10.15 39.97 23.51
CA GLY A 684 9.95 41.25 22.80
C GLY A 684 8.84 42.11 23.42
N ILE A 685 7.72 41.49 23.81
CA ILE A 685 6.62 42.16 24.51
C ILE A 685 7.07 42.62 25.90
N ALA A 686 7.78 41.80 26.67
CA ALA A 686 8.29 42.17 27.99
C ALA A 686 9.27 43.35 27.92
N VAL A 687 10.22 43.33 26.97
CA VAL A 687 11.15 44.44 26.74
C VAL A 687 10.39 45.71 26.31
N ALA A 688 9.35 45.59 25.49
CA ALA A 688 8.53 46.73 25.06
C ALA A 688 7.68 47.32 26.21
N VAL A 689 7.21 46.49 27.15
CA VAL A 689 6.45 46.92 28.34
C VAL A 689 7.36 47.58 29.39
N GLU A 690 8.65 47.28 29.39
CA GLU A 690 9.59 47.69 30.45
C GLU A 690 10.53 48.85 30.08
N VAL A 691 10.26 49.54 28.95
CA VAL A 691 10.94 50.80 28.52
C VAL A 691 10.72 51.99 29.50
N GLY A 692 10.17 51.75 30.69
CA GLY A 692 10.02 52.73 31.77
C GLY A 692 10.92 52.49 33.01
N SER A 693 12.01 51.72 32.93
CA SER A 693 12.92 51.53 34.08
C SER A 693 14.14 52.45 34.06
N ASP A 694 14.37 53.18 35.15
CA ASP A 694 15.46 54.19 35.30
C ASP A 694 16.86 53.56 35.53
N SER A 695 17.05 52.27 35.27
CA SER A 695 18.30 51.57 35.57
C SER A 695 18.53 50.34 34.69
N VAL A 696 19.61 50.36 33.91
CA VAL A 696 20.07 49.23 33.07
C VAL A 696 20.30 47.95 33.89
N LEU A 697 20.71 48.10 35.15
CA LEU A 697 20.89 46.99 36.08
C LEU A 697 19.57 46.35 36.53
N SER A 698 18.50 47.15 36.67
CA SER A 698 17.16 46.65 36.98
C SER A 698 16.59 45.87 35.81
N LEU A 699 16.73 46.42 34.59
CA LEU A 699 16.28 45.79 33.36
C LEU A 699 16.98 44.43 33.12
N LEU A 700 18.30 44.39 33.29
CA LEU A 700 19.07 43.13 33.20
C LEU A 700 18.66 42.11 34.28
N GLY A 701 18.32 42.56 35.48
CA GLY A 701 17.82 41.70 36.56
C GLY A 701 16.47 41.06 36.22
N ASN A 702 15.51 41.86 35.74
CA ASN A 702 14.17 41.39 35.40
C ASN A 702 14.17 40.48 34.18
N VAL A 703 14.96 40.81 33.15
CA VAL A 703 15.18 39.96 31.98
C VAL A 703 15.80 38.61 32.38
N SER A 704 16.78 38.62 33.29
CA SER A 704 17.42 37.39 33.78
C SER A 704 16.44 36.49 34.55
N LEU A 705 15.61 37.09 35.41
CA LEU A 705 14.58 36.36 36.18
C LEU A 705 13.54 35.75 35.23
N LEU A 706 13.04 36.53 34.28
CA LEU A 706 12.02 36.10 33.32
C LEU A 706 12.54 35.00 32.39
N VAL A 707 13.77 35.15 31.86
CA VAL A 707 14.44 34.10 31.08
C VAL A 707 14.62 32.84 31.91
N GLY A 708 15.01 32.95 33.18
CA GLY A 708 15.15 31.82 34.10
C GLY A 708 13.84 31.07 34.37
N THR A 709 12.76 31.78 34.69
CA THR A 709 11.42 31.20 34.91
C THR A 709 10.92 30.51 33.64
N LEU A 710 11.14 31.12 32.49
CA LEU A 710 10.68 30.62 31.21
C LEU A 710 11.46 29.36 30.77
N LEU A 711 12.78 29.35 30.92
CA LEU A 711 13.61 28.16 30.68
C LEU A 711 13.21 26.99 31.59
N THR A 712 12.84 27.28 32.84
CA THR A 712 12.36 26.27 33.80
C THR A 712 11.02 25.67 33.37
N LEU A 713 10.07 26.52 32.94
CA LEU A 713 8.76 26.09 32.46
C LEU A 713 8.87 25.27 31.16
N LEU A 714 9.79 25.66 30.28
CA LEU A 714 10.11 24.95 29.04
C LEU A 714 10.76 23.59 29.34
N GLY A 715 11.67 23.54 30.32
CA GLY A 715 12.26 22.29 30.81
C GLY A 715 11.21 21.32 31.36
N PHE A 716 10.25 21.82 32.14
CA PHE A 716 9.13 21.00 32.65
C PHE A 716 8.25 20.45 31.52
N LEU A 717 7.93 21.28 30.54
CA LEU A 717 7.07 20.88 29.41
C LEU A 717 7.75 19.84 28.51
N PHE A 718 9.06 19.97 28.28
CA PHE A 718 9.85 18.95 27.57
C PHE A 718 10.00 17.67 28.39
N ASP A 719 10.09 17.75 29.72
CA ASP A 719 10.16 16.56 30.59
C ASP A 719 8.83 15.79 30.58
N GLU A 720 7.69 16.48 30.58
CA GLU A 720 6.36 15.86 30.42
C GLU A 720 6.16 15.24 29.02
N LEU A 721 6.59 15.91 27.96
CA LEU A 721 6.58 15.33 26.61
C LEU A 721 7.51 14.10 26.50
N ASN A 722 8.64 14.10 27.21
CA ASN A 722 9.56 12.97 27.27
C ASN A 722 8.95 11.78 28.04
N LYS A 723 8.27 12.01 29.18
CA LYS A 723 7.55 10.98 29.93
C LYS A 723 6.44 10.33 29.11
N LYS A 724 5.81 11.08 28.19
CA LYS A 724 4.80 10.57 27.27
C LYS A 724 5.38 9.96 25.99
N HIS A 725 6.71 9.83 25.88
CA HIS A 725 7.43 9.33 24.70
C HIS A 725 7.17 10.12 23.40
N LEU A 726 6.78 11.40 23.52
CA LEU A 726 6.47 12.28 22.39
C LEU A 726 7.66 13.15 21.97
N LEU A 727 8.81 12.99 22.64
CA LEU A 727 10.01 13.79 22.39
C LEU A 727 10.99 13.02 21.48
N ALA A 728 11.22 13.53 20.26
CA ALA A 728 12.23 12.97 19.37
C ALA A 728 13.67 13.19 19.90
N ALA A 729 14.66 12.44 19.38
CA ALA A 729 16.06 12.50 19.82
C ALA A 729 16.66 13.92 19.81
N SER A 730 16.29 14.76 18.84
CA SER A 730 16.70 16.17 18.79
C SER A 730 16.09 17.01 19.92
N GLY A 731 14.84 16.75 20.29
CA GLY A 731 14.17 17.37 21.44
C GLY A 731 14.81 16.95 22.76
N GLN A 732 15.29 15.72 22.87
CA GLN A 732 15.95 15.21 24.07
C GLN A 732 17.34 15.84 24.27
N SER A 733 18.07 16.10 23.19
CA SER A 733 19.29 16.92 23.23
C SER A 733 19.01 18.35 23.70
N LEU A 734 17.90 18.93 23.26
CA LEU A 734 17.46 20.28 23.64
C LEU A 734 17.02 20.34 25.13
N LEU A 735 16.32 19.31 25.62
CA LEU A 735 15.99 19.17 27.04
C LEU A 735 17.25 19.08 27.91
N ASN A 736 18.26 18.32 27.48
CA ASN A 736 19.53 18.22 28.19
C ASN A 736 20.30 19.55 28.22
N LEU A 737 20.25 20.32 27.13
CA LEU A 737 20.81 21.68 27.07
C LEU A 737 20.06 22.65 27.98
N LEU A 738 18.73 22.57 28.03
CA LEU A 738 17.89 23.38 28.92
C LEU A 738 18.17 23.08 30.40
N LYS A 739 18.25 21.79 30.78
CA LYS A 739 18.61 21.38 32.15
C LYS A 739 19.98 21.94 32.55
N LYS A 740 20.99 21.84 31.66
CA LYS A 740 22.32 22.43 31.89
C LYS A 740 22.29 23.96 32.00
N ALA A 741 21.49 24.64 31.18
CA ALA A 741 21.35 26.10 31.23
C ALA A 741 20.68 26.58 32.53
N VAL A 742 19.65 25.87 33.00
CA VAL A 742 18.99 26.14 34.28
C VAL A 742 19.93 25.88 35.47
N GLU A 743 20.73 24.81 35.44
CA GLU A 743 21.76 24.56 36.46
C GLU A 743 22.83 25.66 36.51
N LEU A 744 23.31 26.11 35.34
CA LEU A 744 24.26 27.22 35.23
C LEU A 744 23.67 28.53 35.78
N LEU A 745 22.43 28.87 35.41
CA LEU A 745 21.74 30.06 35.92
C LEU A 745 21.48 29.98 37.44
N GLY A 746 21.12 28.80 37.95
CA GLY A 746 20.97 28.54 39.38
C GLY A 746 22.28 28.68 40.16
N SER A 747 23.41 28.32 39.55
CA SER A 747 24.74 28.50 40.14
C SER A 747 25.17 29.97 40.19
N LEU A 748 24.80 30.77 39.18
CA LEU A 748 25.02 32.22 39.13
C LEU A 748 24.12 32.96 40.13
N GLY A 749 22.88 32.52 40.34
CA GLY A 749 21.98 33.09 41.34
C GLY A 749 22.49 32.90 42.78
N LYS A 750 23.16 31.78 43.08
CA LYS A 750 23.79 31.52 44.38
C LYS A 750 25.00 32.41 44.67
N LEU A 751 25.67 32.95 43.65
CA LEU A 751 26.77 33.89 43.79
C LEU A 751 26.32 35.31 44.19
N LYS A 752 25.03 35.63 44.05
CA LYS A 752 24.45 36.93 44.44
C LYS A 752 23.85 36.93 45.86
N GLY A 753 23.76 35.75 46.48
CA GLY A 753 23.25 35.55 47.84
C GLY A 753 24.34 35.42 48.92
N ARG A 754 25.58 35.81 48.60
CA ARG A 754 26.67 35.99 49.57
C ARG A 754 27.10 37.44 49.62
#